data_AF-A0A523GT47-F1
#
_entry.id   AF-A0A523GT47-F1
#
_cell.length_a   1.000
_cell.length_b   1.000
_cell.length_c   1.000
_cell.angle_alpha   90.00
_cell.angle_beta   90.00
_cell.angle_gamma   90.00
#
_symmetry.space_group_name_H-M   'P 1'
#
loop_
_entity.id
_entity.type
_entity.pdbx_description
1 polymer ?
#
loop_
_entity_poly.entity_id
_entity_poly.type
_entity_poly.pdbx_seq_one_letter_code
_entity_poly.pdbx_strand_id
1 'polypeptide(L)'
;MRKYILIVAGILVISSELEARAFQQAGDADQNAVIVLPENIPDARVIPPNAAIVDFQIQDGFEVQLVAAEPDIVDPVAITFDEDGAIWAVEMRGYMPTISGEGESDPVGRIVVLRDLDGDGFFETSSVFMDSLVLPRAIAVYAGGVLVAEPPNLLFIERNGYEAGDITIVDREFAIGGNPEHQPNGLLLAMDNWIYNAKSDQRYRYRGGEWEKEKTEYRGQWGISQDNWGRLFYNDNSQVLRGDEFMPNLVSSNPHRAPAKLNAYGSIRTSNRVYPRRVNPGVNRAYRPETLDETGRLVNVTSAAGPVIYRGDNFPRRFNGDAFVSETAGNLVMRVAMRDSAGIVIGAAPYVNDEYLTATDERFRPVNGYSAPDGSLYIVDMYRGVIQHVTYLTDYLKRQIADRNLALPLGLGRIYRMKWSNATLSQGPRLSEATNSDLVGHLDHPNGWWRDTAQRLLIERSAVGEKSALWAVALDDNAPISQLHALWTLEGLGLLSPADLQAAADVSSNPKVLGSIAHLGVIIRGIQTDEALAVMASISVDAVPETAVYVAAAASRIEPGSSDAAWRLQIRLHEQFPDDIRLVDVIVGALEDREAEFLDLAESVGLTDGNLFQAVSSAAGMALVQPAALVELFPNLDARKISRGKSLYLTICAACHGADGGGLASTAPPLVRSQWVLQDPDRLIRLVLDGMDGPVEVDGVRYSSPDIQPVMPGVRTTQMSDEDIAAILSFIRTQLGPQSTQVTTEDVRRVRAESSSGAIHNTQSLKSSEDGWTSLFDGNTLDGWTQINGSATYEVRDGTIVGRTVHNSPNSFLATDRMYGDFILELEFKVDPSMNSGIQIRSTSDPEIMRGRVHGYQVEIDPSDRAWTGGLYDEGRRGWLFDLRGTPAAQKAFKQNEWNHFRIEAHGSHIRTWLNGVLATDMIDTMTDEGIIALQVHGISSDATAGTEIRWRNLRIKSEK
;
A
#
# COMPACT_ATOMS: atom_id res chain seq x y z
N MET A 1 5.64 -30.49 -54.26
CA MET A 1 5.30 -29.07 -54.10
C MET A 1 3.81 -28.72 -53.96
N ARG A 2 2.87 -29.69 -53.88
CA ARG A 2 1.43 -29.43 -53.60
C ARG A 2 0.86 -30.13 -52.36
N LYS A 3 1.68 -30.86 -51.59
CA LYS A 3 1.30 -31.49 -50.31
C LYS A 3 1.85 -30.79 -49.06
N TYR A 4 2.71 -29.78 -49.22
CA TYR A 4 3.29 -29.00 -48.10
C TYR A 4 2.60 -27.64 -47.87
N ILE A 5 1.67 -27.22 -48.74
CA ILE A 5 1.00 -25.91 -48.66
C ILE A 5 -0.30 -25.97 -47.84
N LEU A 6 -0.87 -27.15 -47.58
CA LEU A 6 -2.13 -27.30 -46.83
C LEU A 6 -1.96 -27.51 -45.32
N ILE A 7 -0.73 -27.77 -44.83
CA ILE A 7 -0.47 -27.94 -43.39
C ILE A 7 -0.01 -26.62 -42.73
N VAL A 8 0.54 -25.68 -43.51
CA VAL A 8 1.01 -24.39 -42.98
C VAL A 8 -0.11 -23.35 -42.84
N ALA A 9 -1.17 -23.43 -43.65
CA ALA A 9 -2.32 -22.52 -43.53
C ALA A 9 -3.28 -22.86 -42.37
N GLY A 10 -3.30 -24.11 -41.90
CA GLY A 10 -4.12 -24.53 -40.75
C GLY A 10 -3.50 -24.26 -39.39
N ILE A 11 -2.18 -24.03 -39.32
CA ILE A 11 -1.45 -23.78 -38.07
C ILE A 11 -1.37 -22.27 -37.75
N LEU A 12 -1.49 -21.41 -38.76
CA LEU A 12 -1.47 -19.95 -38.60
C LEU A 12 -2.83 -19.33 -38.23
N VAL A 13 -3.95 -20.06 -38.36
CA VAL A 13 -5.29 -19.58 -37.97
C VAL A 13 -5.71 -20.08 -36.59
N ILE A 14 -5.07 -21.16 -36.08
CA ILE A 14 -5.37 -21.73 -34.76
C ILE A 14 -4.52 -21.07 -33.66
N SER A 15 -3.39 -20.43 -33.99
CA SER A 15 -2.57 -19.71 -33.01
C SER A 15 -3.19 -18.37 -32.58
N SER A 16 -3.89 -17.66 -33.47
CA SER A 16 -4.50 -16.37 -33.13
C SER A 16 -5.78 -16.49 -32.28
N GLU A 17 -6.51 -17.61 -32.37
CA GLU A 17 -7.70 -17.86 -31.52
C GLU A 17 -7.35 -18.49 -30.16
N LEU A 18 -6.21 -19.19 -30.02
CA LEU A 18 -5.77 -19.73 -28.73
C LEU A 18 -5.10 -18.69 -27.82
N GLU A 19 -4.38 -17.71 -28.38
CA GLU A 19 -3.82 -16.60 -27.58
C GLU A 19 -4.90 -15.66 -27.04
N ALA A 20 -6.00 -15.46 -27.77
CA ALA A 20 -7.14 -14.66 -27.32
C ALA A 20 -7.97 -15.31 -26.19
N ARG A 21 -7.91 -16.65 -26.03
CA ARG A 21 -8.65 -17.38 -24.98
C ARG A 21 -7.85 -17.64 -23.71
N ALA A 22 -6.52 -17.50 -23.74
CA ALA A 22 -5.64 -17.80 -22.61
C ALA A 22 -5.61 -16.69 -21.53
N PHE A 23 -6.19 -15.51 -21.79
CA PHE A 23 -6.20 -14.38 -20.87
C PHE A 23 -7.59 -14.04 -20.28
N GLN A 24 -8.59 -14.89 -20.50
CA GLN A 24 -9.91 -14.67 -19.90
C GLN A 24 -9.87 -15.07 -18.41
N GLN A 25 -9.97 -14.08 -17.53
CA GLN A 25 -9.89 -14.24 -16.07
C GLN A 25 -11.09 -15.07 -15.57
N ALA A 26 -10.88 -15.92 -14.56
CA ALA A 26 -11.86 -16.85 -13.98
C ALA A 26 -13.04 -16.18 -13.21
N GLY A 27 -13.42 -14.94 -13.55
CA GLY A 27 -14.53 -14.19 -12.95
C GLY A 27 -15.58 -13.69 -13.95
N ASP A 28 -15.50 -14.10 -15.22
CA ASP A 28 -16.43 -13.66 -16.29
C ASP A 28 -17.78 -14.38 -16.30
N ALA A 29 -18.01 -15.33 -15.38
CA ALA A 29 -19.23 -16.14 -15.38
C ALA A 29 -20.51 -15.36 -15.00
N ASP A 30 -20.39 -14.17 -14.38
CA ASP A 30 -21.54 -13.41 -13.89
C ASP A 30 -21.52 -11.91 -14.27
N GLN A 31 -21.10 -11.59 -15.51
CA GLN A 31 -21.25 -10.23 -16.07
C GLN A 31 -22.72 -9.80 -16.29
N ASN A 32 -23.68 -10.67 -15.96
CA ASN A 32 -25.12 -10.43 -16.08
C ASN A 32 -25.76 -9.88 -14.80
N ALA A 33 -25.00 -9.67 -13.71
CA ALA A 33 -25.47 -8.90 -12.57
C ALA A 33 -25.77 -7.46 -13.02
N VAL A 34 -27.07 -7.13 -13.14
CA VAL A 34 -27.52 -5.80 -13.55
C VAL A 34 -27.54 -4.91 -12.31
N ILE A 35 -26.49 -4.11 -12.11
CA ILE A 35 -26.66 -2.88 -11.34
C ILE A 35 -27.55 -1.98 -12.19
N VAL A 36 -28.65 -1.52 -11.60
CA VAL A 36 -29.49 -0.48 -12.19
C VAL A 36 -28.72 0.82 -12.04
N LEU A 37 -27.98 1.18 -13.08
CA LEU A 37 -27.41 2.53 -13.17
C LEU A 37 -28.56 3.56 -13.13
N PRO A 38 -28.32 4.77 -12.59
CA PRO A 38 -29.33 5.81 -12.59
C PRO A 38 -29.86 6.07 -14.02
N GLU A 39 -31.17 6.27 -14.16
CA GLU A 39 -31.83 6.44 -15.47
C GLU A 39 -31.24 7.61 -16.29
N ASN A 40 -30.65 8.61 -15.62
CA ASN A 40 -30.06 9.79 -16.24
C ASN A 40 -28.55 9.89 -15.95
N ILE A 41 -27.74 9.14 -16.71
CA ILE A 41 -26.28 9.30 -16.70
C ILE A 41 -25.93 10.58 -17.48
N PRO A 42 -25.15 11.52 -16.91
CA PRO A 42 -24.70 12.70 -17.64
C PRO A 42 -23.93 12.35 -18.92
N ASP A 43 -24.11 13.17 -19.96
CA ASP A 43 -23.37 13.03 -21.23
C ASP A 43 -21.87 13.27 -21.01
N ALA A 44 -21.04 12.48 -21.69
CA ALA A 44 -19.57 12.53 -21.64
C ALA A 44 -19.01 13.41 -22.77
N ARG A 45 -19.62 14.59 -22.97
CA ARG A 45 -19.21 15.57 -23.97
C ARG A 45 -17.85 16.17 -23.63
N VAL A 46 -17.12 16.59 -24.67
CA VAL A 46 -15.90 17.39 -24.49
C VAL A 46 -16.26 18.75 -23.91
N ILE A 47 -15.67 19.09 -22.76
CA ILE A 47 -15.79 20.40 -22.11
C ILE A 47 -14.58 21.24 -22.50
N PRO A 48 -14.73 22.47 -23.03
CA PRO A 48 -13.58 23.33 -23.33
C PRO A 48 -12.66 23.56 -22.11
N PRO A 49 -11.33 23.68 -22.28
CA PRO A 49 -10.39 23.76 -21.15
C PRO A 49 -10.75 24.81 -20.08
N ASN A 50 -11.07 26.04 -20.50
CA ASN A 50 -11.47 27.11 -19.56
C ASN A 50 -12.80 26.84 -18.84
N ALA A 51 -13.69 26.04 -19.42
CA ALA A 51 -14.93 25.64 -18.78
C ALA A 51 -14.75 24.44 -17.84
N ALA A 52 -13.76 23.57 -18.09
CA ALA A 52 -13.47 22.42 -17.23
C ALA A 52 -12.95 22.86 -15.84
N ILE A 53 -12.19 23.95 -15.78
CA ILE A 53 -11.73 24.53 -14.50
C ILE A 53 -12.90 24.98 -13.63
N VAL A 54 -13.97 25.52 -14.25
CA VAL A 54 -15.20 25.92 -13.55
C VAL A 54 -16.00 24.70 -13.07
N ASP A 55 -15.82 23.55 -13.71
CA ASP A 55 -16.47 22.30 -13.32
C ASP A 55 -15.84 21.70 -12.06
N PHE A 56 -14.56 21.95 -11.77
CA PHE A 56 -13.90 21.36 -10.61
C PHE A 56 -14.47 21.84 -9.27
N GLN A 57 -14.67 20.89 -8.36
CA GLN A 57 -14.82 21.17 -6.94
C GLN A 57 -13.47 20.89 -6.29
N ILE A 58 -12.94 21.92 -5.65
CA ILE A 58 -11.62 21.91 -5.00
C ILE A 58 -11.76 22.35 -3.56
N GLN A 59 -10.81 21.95 -2.72
CA GLN A 59 -10.80 22.30 -1.30
C GLN A 59 -10.51 23.79 -1.07
N ASP A 60 -11.03 24.30 0.05
CA ASP A 60 -10.92 25.72 0.41
C ASP A 60 -9.47 26.21 0.49
N GLY A 61 -9.25 27.41 -0.05
CA GLY A 61 -7.95 28.08 -0.09
C GLY A 61 -7.05 27.68 -1.27
N PHE A 62 -7.51 26.78 -2.13
CA PHE A 62 -6.85 26.47 -3.39
C PHE A 62 -7.49 27.21 -4.57
N GLU A 63 -6.68 27.40 -5.61
CA GLU A 63 -7.08 27.87 -6.93
C GLU A 63 -6.48 26.91 -7.96
N VAL A 64 -7.27 26.59 -8.99
CA VAL A 64 -6.83 25.81 -10.14
C VAL A 64 -6.64 26.73 -11.35
N GLN A 65 -5.53 26.54 -12.07
CA GLN A 65 -5.17 27.29 -13.27
C GLN A 65 -4.86 26.35 -14.43
N LEU A 66 -5.20 26.76 -15.66
CA LEU A 66 -4.77 26.03 -16.86
C LEU A 66 -3.31 26.38 -17.13
N VAL A 67 -2.47 25.36 -17.33
CA VAL A 67 -1.06 25.55 -17.73
C VAL A 67 -0.92 25.37 -19.23
N ALA A 68 -1.46 24.26 -19.74
CA ALA A 68 -1.46 23.92 -21.15
C ALA A 68 -2.67 23.03 -21.46
N ALA A 69 -3.15 23.10 -22.70
CA ALA A 69 -4.25 22.26 -23.20
C ALA A 69 -4.06 21.97 -24.69
N GLU A 70 -4.93 21.12 -25.23
CA GLU A 70 -5.03 20.94 -26.67
C GLU A 70 -5.17 22.29 -27.43
N PRO A 71 -4.53 22.46 -28.61
CA PRO A 71 -3.73 21.47 -29.35
C PRO A 71 -2.25 21.39 -28.96
N ASP A 72 -1.80 22.20 -27.99
CA ASP A 72 -0.37 22.36 -27.66
C ASP A 72 0.21 21.18 -26.84
N ILE A 73 -0.67 20.43 -26.17
CA ILE A 73 -0.36 19.19 -25.48
C ILE A 73 -1.47 18.15 -25.76
N VAL A 74 -1.07 16.89 -25.99
CA VAL A 74 -1.97 15.81 -26.42
C VAL A 74 -1.66 14.49 -25.70
N ASP A 75 -2.69 13.86 -25.13
CA ASP A 75 -2.62 12.60 -24.37
C ASP A 75 -1.40 12.54 -23.41
N PRO A 76 -1.15 13.57 -22.56
CA PRO A 76 0.03 13.60 -21.70
C PRO A 76 -0.09 12.58 -20.57
N VAL A 77 1.01 11.90 -20.25
CA VAL A 77 1.05 10.89 -19.18
C VAL A 77 2.13 11.12 -18.13
N ALA A 78 3.17 11.87 -18.47
CA ALA A 78 4.26 12.23 -17.57
C ALA A 78 4.86 13.58 -17.99
N ILE A 79 5.31 14.34 -17.00
CA ILE A 79 6.08 15.57 -17.22
C ILE A 79 7.35 15.58 -16.36
N THR A 80 8.27 16.48 -16.67
CA THR A 80 9.37 16.89 -15.80
C THR A 80 9.72 18.35 -16.10
N PHE A 81 10.51 18.98 -15.23
CA PHE A 81 10.96 20.36 -15.40
C PHE A 81 12.47 20.39 -15.62
N ASP A 82 12.93 21.17 -16.59
CA ASP A 82 14.36 21.48 -16.68
C ASP A 82 14.77 22.61 -15.72
N GLU A 83 16.07 22.86 -15.63
CA GLU A 83 16.70 23.83 -14.75
C GLU A 83 16.21 25.29 -14.91
N ASP A 84 15.53 25.59 -16.00
CA ASP A 84 14.95 26.91 -16.28
C ASP A 84 13.41 26.90 -16.22
N GLY A 85 12.82 25.79 -15.78
CA GLY A 85 11.41 25.66 -15.48
C GLY A 85 10.53 25.33 -16.70
N ALA A 86 11.13 24.99 -17.85
CA ALA A 86 10.36 24.50 -18.99
C ALA A 86 9.80 23.11 -18.69
N ILE A 87 8.58 22.84 -19.15
CA ILE A 87 7.92 21.55 -18.98
C ILE A 87 8.29 20.65 -20.15
N TRP A 88 8.84 19.49 -19.85
CA TRP A 88 9.10 18.41 -20.80
C TRP A 88 8.04 17.34 -20.61
N ALA A 89 7.16 17.15 -21.59
CA ALA A 89 5.99 16.27 -21.49
C ALA A 89 6.05 15.11 -22.48
N VAL A 90 5.66 13.93 -22.01
CA VAL A 90 5.48 12.74 -22.83
C VAL A 90 4.04 12.60 -23.27
N GLU A 91 3.84 12.53 -24.58
CA GLU A 91 2.55 12.35 -25.23
C GLU A 91 2.37 10.88 -25.65
N MET A 92 1.49 10.14 -24.98
CA MET A 92 1.24 8.71 -25.23
C MET A 92 0.09 8.52 -26.24
N ARG A 93 0.20 9.20 -27.38
CA ARG A 93 -0.87 9.38 -28.39
C ARG A 93 -1.37 8.06 -29.01
N GLY A 94 -0.52 7.05 -28.99
CA GLY A 94 -0.82 5.72 -29.50
C GLY A 94 -1.62 4.84 -28.55
N TYR A 95 -1.92 5.25 -27.30
CA TYR A 95 -2.63 4.39 -26.34
C TYR A 95 -4.11 4.25 -26.68
N MET A 96 -4.62 3.00 -26.74
CA MET A 96 -6.02 2.65 -27.00
C MET A 96 -6.71 3.56 -28.04
N PRO A 97 -6.17 3.67 -29.28
CA PRO A 97 -6.74 4.52 -30.33
C PRO A 97 -8.10 4.00 -30.81
N THR A 98 -8.36 2.72 -30.60
CA THR A 98 -9.67 2.08 -30.77
C THR A 98 -9.99 1.21 -29.57
N ILE A 99 -11.24 0.79 -29.42
CA ILE A 99 -11.69 -0.13 -28.36
C ILE A 99 -10.96 -1.49 -28.44
N SER A 100 -10.47 -1.87 -29.63
CA SER A 100 -9.68 -3.10 -29.86
C SER A 100 -8.17 -2.91 -29.71
N GLY A 101 -7.66 -1.69 -29.48
CA GLY A 101 -6.22 -1.40 -29.42
C GLY A 101 -5.52 -1.39 -30.80
N GLU A 102 -6.28 -1.26 -31.89
CA GLU A 102 -5.69 -1.26 -33.24
C GLU A 102 -4.90 0.01 -33.53
N GLY A 103 -3.59 -0.11 -33.78
CA GLY A 103 -2.69 1.02 -34.05
C GLY A 103 -1.82 1.42 -32.85
N GLU A 104 -1.85 0.68 -31.74
CA GLU A 104 -1.00 0.98 -30.57
C GLU A 104 0.51 0.85 -30.85
N SER A 105 0.89 0.08 -31.86
CA SER A 105 2.27 -0.04 -32.32
C SER A 105 2.72 1.09 -33.25
N ASP A 106 1.82 1.99 -33.65
CA ASP A 106 2.17 3.06 -34.57
C ASP A 106 3.06 4.10 -33.84
N PRO A 107 4.15 4.57 -34.47
CA PRO A 107 5.07 5.53 -33.86
C PRO A 107 4.48 6.93 -33.93
N VAL A 108 3.47 7.20 -33.10
CA VAL A 108 2.74 8.48 -33.07
C VAL A 108 2.95 9.29 -31.80
N GLY A 109 3.61 8.70 -30.80
CA GLY A 109 3.99 9.34 -29.54
C GLY A 109 5.13 10.33 -29.71
N ARG A 110 5.24 11.26 -28.77
CA ARG A 110 6.16 12.40 -28.85
C ARG A 110 6.63 12.87 -27.49
N ILE A 111 7.66 13.70 -27.52
CA ILE A 111 8.11 14.55 -26.43
C ILE A 111 7.96 16.00 -26.87
N VAL A 112 7.24 16.78 -26.09
CA VAL A 112 7.08 18.22 -26.32
C VAL A 112 7.70 19.01 -25.17
N VAL A 113 8.22 20.18 -25.50
CA VAL A 113 8.71 21.16 -24.54
C VAL A 113 7.77 22.34 -24.55
N LEU A 114 7.20 22.65 -23.39
CA LEU A 114 6.35 23.79 -23.16
C LEU A 114 7.16 24.86 -22.42
N ARG A 115 7.04 26.13 -22.84
CA ARG A 115 7.66 27.27 -22.14
C ARG A 115 6.69 28.43 -21.97
N ASP A 116 6.72 28.99 -20.77
CA ASP A 116 6.14 30.28 -20.39
C ASP A 116 7.17 31.38 -20.72
N LEU A 117 6.90 32.18 -21.75
CA LEU A 117 7.88 33.18 -22.23
C LEU A 117 7.67 34.56 -21.61
N ASP A 118 6.48 34.87 -21.11
CA ASP A 118 6.15 36.17 -20.54
C ASP A 118 6.05 36.17 -19.01
N GLY A 119 6.15 35.00 -18.39
CA GLY A 119 6.18 34.77 -16.95
C GLY A 119 4.82 34.91 -16.29
N ASP A 120 3.71 34.80 -17.05
CA ASP A 120 2.35 34.91 -16.50
C ASP A 120 1.83 33.61 -15.88
N GLY A 121 2.58 32.51 -16.05
CA GLY A 121 2.28 31.18 -15.55
C GLY A 121 1.43 30.32 -16.48
N PHE A 122 1.00 30.82 -17.64
CA PHE A 122 0.52 30.04 -18.77
C PHE A 122 1.71 29.66 -19.67
N PHE A 123 1.63 28.54 -20.38
CA PHE A 123 2.74 28.09 -21.23
C PHE A 123 2.31 28.23 -22.69
N GLU A 124 2.68 29.35 -23.33
CA GLU A 124 2.18 29.72 -24.67
C GLU A 124 2.88 28.99 -25.82
N THR A 125 4.08 28.44 -25.58
CA THR A 125 4.88 27.84 -26.64
C THR A 125 5.03 26.34 -26.44
N SER A 126 4.68 25.58 -27.49
CA SER A 126 4.92 24.14 -27.58
C SER A 126 5.84 23.84 -28.76
N SER A 127 6.90 23.07 -28.52
CA SER A 127 7.82 22.59 -29.55
C SER A 127 8.07 21.09 -29.38
N VAL A 128 8.04 20.36 -30.49
CA VAL A 128 8.37 18.93 -30.51
C VAL A 128 9.89 18.78 -30.38
N PHE A 129 10.33 18.12 -29.31
CA PHE A 129 11.72 17.73 -29.12
C PHE A 129 12.05 16.45 -29.89
N MET A 130 11.16 15.46 -29.80
CA MET A 130 11.27 14.19 -30.51
C MET A 130 9.88 13.64 -30.82
N ASP A 131 9.72 13.02 -31.98
CA ASP A 131 8.50 12.33 -32.37
C ASP A 131 8.80 10.90 -32.81
N SER A 132 7.78 10.23 -33.35
CA SER A 132 7.90 8.89 -33.89
C SER A 132 8.24 7.84 -32.80
N LEU A 133 7.77 8.09 -31.57
CA LEU A 133 7.90 7.17 -30.45
C LEU A 133 6.69 6.23 -30.34
N VAL A 134 6.93 4.99 -29.92
CA VAL A 134 5.87 4.00 -29.67
C VAL A 134 5.55 3.92 -28.18
N LEU A 135 4.35 4.37 -27.80
CA LEU A 135 3.85 4.34 -26.42
C LEU A 135 4.87 4.82 -25.35
N PRO A 136 5.51 5.99 -25.54
CA PRO A 136 6.40 6.55 -24.52
C PRO A 136 5.60 6.88 -23.26
N ARG A 137 6.19 6.69 -22.07
CA ARG A 137 5.43 6.77 -20.80
C ARG A 137 6.10 7.46 -19.62
N ALA A 138 7.41 7.66 -19.68
CA ALA A 138 8.15 8.32 -18.60
C ALA A 138 9.32 9.12 -19.19
N ILE A 139 9.67 10.21 -18.51
CA ILE A 139 10.72 11.15 -18.92
C ILE A 139 11.50 11.68 -17.71
N ALA A 140 12.80 11.89 -17.90
CA ALA A 140 13.63 12.67 -16.98
C ALA A 140 14.66 13.49 -17.75
N VAL A 141 14.83 14.76 -17.38
CA VAL A 141 15.95 15.59 -17.86
C VAL A 141 17.13 15.36 -16.92
N TYR A 142 18.23 14.82 -17.43
CA TYR A 142 19.38 14.44 -16.61
C TYR A 142 20.64 14.25 -17.47
N ALA A 143 21.81 14.47 -16.89
CA ALA A 143 23.12 14.22 -17.49
C ALA A 143 23.31 14.90 -18.87
N GLY A 144 22.80 16.12 -19.03
CA GLY A 144 22.89 16.85 -20.30
C GLY A 144 22.03 16.27 -21.43
N GLY A 145 21.07 15.41 -21.14
CA GLY A 145 20.14 14.81 -22.10
C GLY A 145 18.75 14.55 -21.50
N VAL A 146 18.01 13.67 -22.16
CA VAL A 146 16.65 13.26 -21.79
C VAL A 146 16.58 11.73 -21.78
N LEU A 147 16.23 11.18 -20.63
CA LEU A 147 15.94 9.75 -20.46
C LEU A 147 14.45 9.51 -20.72
N VAL A 148 14.12 8.50 -21.53
CA VAL A 148 12.76 8.23 -22.02
C VAL A 148 12.47 6.74 -21.97
N ALA A 149 11.35 6.38 -21.36
CA ALA A 149 10.82 5.02 -21.39
C ALA A 149 9.95 4.82 -22.64
N GLU A 150 10.53 4.24 -23.70
CA GLU A 150 9.85 3.83 -24.93
C GLU A 150 10.00 2.31 -25.10
N PRO A 151 8.95 1.51 -24.84
CA PRO A 151 9.07 0.06 -24.88
C PRO A 151 9.61 -0.49 -26.21
N PRO A 152 10.48 -1.53 -26.15
CA PRO A 152 10.96 -2.21 -24.96
C PRO A 152 12.12 -1.51 -24.24
N ASN A 153 12.57 -0.35 -24.74
CA ASN A 153 13.81 0.28 -24.39
C ASN A 153 13.68 1.37 -23.32
N LEU A 154 14.80 1.63 -22.64
CA LEU A 154 15.11 2.89 -21.99
C LEU A 154 16.11 3.63 -22.88
N LEU A 155 15.73 4.79 -23.38
CA LEU A 155 16.53 5.60 -24.28
C LEU A 155 17.10 6.81 -23.54
N PHE A 156 18.36 7.14 -23.82
CA PHE A 156 18.96 8.43 -23.47
C PHE A 156 19.21 9.20 -24.76
N ILE A 157 18.66 10.40 -24.84
CA ILE A 157 18.75 11.29 -26.01
C ILE A 157 19.55 12.51 -25.58
N GLU A 158 20.70 12.75 -26.20
CA GLU A 158 21.47 13.98 -25.94
C GLU A 158 20.65 15.21 -26.30
N ARG A 159 20.88 16.35 -25.62
CA ARG A 159 20.21 17.61 -25.97
C ARG A 159 21.21 18.76 -26.15
N ASN A 160 20.95 19.60 -27.14
CA ASN A 160 21.59 20.91 -27.27
C ASN A 160 20.51 21.99 -27.10
N GLY A 161 20.30 22.43 -25.86
CA GLY A 161 19.12 23.21 -25.50
C GLY A 161 17.85 22.37 -25.70
N TYR A 162 17.01 22.76 -26.66
CA TYR A 162 15.73 22.12 -26.98
C TYR A 162 15.78 21.29 -28.27
N GLU A 163 16.97 20.98 -28.78
CA GLU A 163 17.17 20.13 -29.97
C GLU A 163 17.69 18.76 -29.57
N ALA A 164 17.11 17.69 -30.14
CA ALA A 164 17.52 16.31 -29.92
C ALA A 164 18.82 15.98 -30.67
N GLY A 165 19.75 15.32 -29.97
CA GLY A 165 21.02 14.82 -30.47
C GLY A 165 21.02 13.30 -30.65
N ASP A 166 22.18 12.69 -30.38
CA ASP A 166 22.38 11.25 -30.53
C ASP A 166 21.58 10.44 -29.50
N ILE A 167 21.17 9.23 -29.90
CA ILE A 167 20.38 8.31 -29.08
C ILE A 167 21.25 7.15 -28.61
N THR A 168 21.27 6.92 -27.30
CA THR A 168 21.87 5.75 -26.65
C THR A 168 20.77 4.88 -26.05
N ILE A 169 20.80 3.58 -26.31
CA ILE A 169 19.92 2.63 -25.60
C ILE A 169 20.59 2.27 -24.27
N VAL A 170 20.01 2.75 -23.17
CA VAL A 170 20.48 2.48 -21.80
C VAL A 170 20.14 1.06 -21.38
N ASP A 171 18.91 0.62 -21.70
CA ASP A 171 18.45 -0.74 -21.43
C ASP A 171 17.52 -1.20 -22.56
N ARG A 172 17.80 -2.38 -23.14
CA ARG A 172 16.97 -2.98 -24.20
C ARG A 172 15.80 -3.81 -23.66
N GLU A 173 15.87 -4.14 -22.37
CA GLU A 173 14.95 -5.03 -21.69
C GLU A 173 14.11 -4.29 -20.65
N PHE A 174 14.05 -2.95 -20.74
CA PHE A 174 13.36 -2.10 -19.78
C PHE A 174 11.87 -2.44 -19.67
N ALA A 175 11.17 -2.65 -20.80
CA ALA A 175 9.73 -2.88 -20.83
C ALA A 175 9.32 -3.90 -21.91
N ILE A 176 9.76 -5.16 -21.76
CA ILE A 176 9.47 -6.21 -22.76
C ILE A 176 8.00 -6.66 -22.69
N GLY A 177 7.23 -6.33 -23.72
CA GLY A 177 5.91 -6.91 -23.99
C GLY A 177 4.86 -6.69 -22.88
N GLY A 178 3.70 -7.33 -23.02
CA GLY A 178 2.62 -7.24 -22.03
C GLY A 178 1.79 -5.95 -22.10
N ASN A 179 0.92 -5.77 -21.11
CA ASN A 179 0.01 -4.62 -21.04
C ASN A 179 0.80 -3.32 -20.74
N PRO A 180 0.63 -2.25 -21.54
CA PRO A 180 1.21 -0.94 -21.28
C PRO A 180 0.96 -0.39 -19.86
N GLU A 181 -0.20 -0.65 -19.24
CA GLU A 181 -0.52 -0.22 -17.87
C GLU A 181 0.34 -0.90 -16.78
N HIS A 182 0.99 -2.01 -17.12
CA HIS A 182 1.76 -2.86 -16.20
C HIS A 182 3.24 -2.94 -16.59
N GLN A 183 3.75 -1.92 -17.28
CA GLN A 183 5.17 -1.82 -17.65
C GLN A 183 5.90 -0.76 -16.80
N PRO A 184 7.23 -0.88 -16.65
CA PRO A 184 8.06 0.10 -15.99
C PRO A 184 7.83 1.52 -16.46
N ASN A 185 7.71 2.43 -15.49
CA ASN A 185 7.48 3.85 -15.68
C ASN A 185 8.01 4.58 -14.44
N GLY A 186 7.93 5.91 -14.44
CA GLY A 186 8.61 6.71 -13.43
C GLY A 186 10.12 6.71 -13.68
N LEU A 187 10.71 7.89 -13.81
CA LEU A 187 12.15 8.08 -13.95
C LEU A 187 12.57 9.11 -12.88
N LEU A 188 12.34 8.76 -11.62
CA LEU A 188 12.56 9.66 -10.49
C LEU A 188 14.05 9.68 -10.14
N LEU A 189 14.74 10.79 -10.43
CA LEU A 189 16.05 11.07 -9.83
C LEU A 189 15.88 11.36 -8.34
N ALA A 190 16.27 10.41 -7.51
CA ALA A 190 16.12 10.48 -6.06
C ALA A 190 17.35 11.12 -5.39
N MET A 191 17.20 11.41 -4.10
CA MET A 191 18.20 12.10 -3.26
C MET A 191 19.57 11.41 -3.23
N ASP A 192 19.61 10.09 -3.42
CA ASP A 192 20.83 9.28 -3.44
C ASP A 192 21.55 9.24 -4.80
N ASN A 193 21.17 10.14 -5.73
CA ASN A 193 21.71 10.25 -7.08
C ASN A 193 21.36 9.06 -8.00
N TRP A 194 20.41 8.20 -7.63
CA TRP A 194 19.89 7.13 -8.48
C TRP A 194 18.52 7.46 -9.07
N ILE A 195 18.24 6.90 -10.24
CA ILE A 195 16.95 6.97 -10.93
C ILE A 195 16.13 5.72 -10.61
N TYR A 196 14.98 5.91 -9.99
CA TYR A 196 14.04 4.86 -9.60
C TYR A 196 12.81 4.82 -10.49
N ASN A 197 12.25 3.61 -10.59
CA ASN A 197 11.15 3.29 -11.48
C ASN A 197 10.03 2.59 -10.70
N ALA A 198 8.78 2.91 -11.00
CA ALA A 198 7.64 2.08 -10.66
C ALA A 198 7.59 0.85 -11.59
N LYS A 199 6.95 -0.22 -11.12
CA LYS A 199 6.75 -1.51 -11.82
C LYS A 199 8.06 -2.21 -12.23
N SER A 200 9.18 -1.84 -11.61
CA SER A 200 10.51 -2.37 -11.89
C SER A 200 11.27 -2.67 -10.59
N ASP A 201 12.20 -3.63 -10.67
CA ASP A 201 13.22 -3.92 -9.65
C ASP A 201 14.60 -3.40 -10.11
N GLN A 202 14.65 -2.42 -11.03
CA GLN A 202 15.87 -1.84 -11.58
C GLN A 202 15.99 -0.35 -11.25
N ARG A 203 17.21 0.09 -10.94
CA ARG A 203 17.60 1.50 -10.80
C ARG A 203 18.80 1.83 -11.68
N TYR A 204 18.93 3.11 -12.06
CA TYR A 204 19.95 3.58 -13.00
C TYR A 204 20.70 4.79 -12.46
N ARG A 205 21.98 4.94 -12.80
CA ARG A 205 22.77 6.14 -12.48
C ARG A 205 23.75 6.42 -13.59
N TYR A 206 23.97 7.69 -13.90
CA TYR A 206 25.01 8.09 -14.86
C TYR A 206 26.25 8.54 -14.10
N ARG A 207 27.40 7.91 -14.38
CA ARG A 207 28.66 8.24 -13.71
C ARG A 207 29.83 8.01 -14.65
N GLY A 208 30.70 9.01 -14.77
CA GLY A 208 31.95 8.89 -15.52
C GLY A 208 31.78 8.60 -17.02
N GLY A 209 30.65 8.99 -17.61
CA GLY A 209 30.36 8.73 -19.02
C GLY A 209 29.53 7.47 -19.28
N GLU A 210 29.26 6.66 -18.25
CA GLU A 210 28.59 5.36 -18.37
C GLU A 210 27.32 5.28 -17.54
N TRP A 211 26.38 4.44 -17.98
CA TRP A 211 25.17 4.10 -17.26
C TRP A 211 25.40 2.87 -16.39
N GLU A 212 25.24 3.05 -15.08
CA GLU A 212 25.20 1.98 -14.09
C GLU A 212 23.75 1.49 -13.95
N LYS A 213 23.56 0.17 -13.86
CA LYS A 213 22.27 -0.50 -13.64
C LYS A 213 22.40 -1.44 -12.45
N GLU A 214 21.51 -1.31 -11.48
CA GLU A 214 21.48 -2.15 -10.29
C GLU A 214 20.07 -2.64 -9.99
N LYS A 215 19.98 -3.80 -9.32
CA LYS A 215 18.73 -4.28 -8.74
C LYS A 215 18.34 -3.44 -7.52
N THR A 216 17.04 -3.29 -7.32
CA THR A 216 16.41 -2.65 -6.17
C THR A 216 15.08 -3.35 -5.86
N GLU A 217 14.43 -2.98 -4.76
CA GLU A 217 13.11 -3.49 -4.41
C GLU A 217 12.07 -3.15 -5.49
N TYR A 218 11.17 -4.09 -5.76
CA TYR A 218 10.08 -3.90 -6.70
C TYR A 218 9.01 -2.98 -6.12
N ARG A 219 8.71 -1.86 -6.79
CA ARG A 219 7.79 -0.83 -6.27
C ARG A 219 6.66 -0.50 -7.23
N GLY A 220 5.45 -0.42 -6.68
CA GLY A 220 4.28 0.20 -7.32
C GLY A 220 3.85 -0.31 -8.69
N GLN A 221 2.97 0.47 -9.34
CA GLN A 221 2.46 0.21 -10.67
C GLN A 221 2.53 1.43 -11.60
N TRP A 222 2.06 2.62 -11.17
CA TRP A 222 2.09 3.82 -12.01
C TRP A 222 2.45 5.08 -11.22
N GLY A 223 3.65 5.58 -11.45
CA GLY A 223 4.21 6.72 -10.75
C GLY A 223 4.97 6.35 -9.47
N ILE A 224 5.93 7.21 -9.13
CA ILE A 224 6.79 7.11 -7.95
C ILE A 224 7.25 8.52 -7.58
N SER A 225 7.36 8.79 -6.28
CA SER A 225 7.79 10.08 -5.72
C SER A 225 8.72 9.87 -4.54
N GLN A 226 9.36 10.94 -4.06
CA GLN A 226 10.14 10.93 -2.83
C GLN A 226 9.72 12.05 -1.87
N ASP A 227 10.00 11.88 -0.57
CA ASP A 227 9.91 12.97 0.41
C ASP A 227 11.22 13.78 0.53
N ASN A 228 11.27 14.73 1.47
CA ASN A 228 12.47 15.55 1.74
C ASN A 228 13.63 14.76 2.37
N TRP A 229 13.43 13.48 2.71
CA TRP A 229 14.39 12.63 3.39
C TRP A 229 14.88 11.48 2.52
N GLY A 230 14.46 11.44 1.25
CA GLY A 230 14.86 10.43 0.27
C GLY A 230 14.11 9.09 0.38
N ARG A 231 12.99 9.02 1.12
CA ARG A 231 12.13 7.84 1.12
C ARG A 231 11.25 7.82 -0.11
N LEU A 232 11.04 6.64 -0.70
CA LEU A 232 10.24 6.49 -1.91
C LEU A 232 8.77 6.18 -1.59
N PHE A 233 7.86 6.73 -2.37
CA PHE A 233 6.42 6.56 -2.24
C PHE A 233 5.82 6.18 -3.59
N TYR A 234 4.90 5.23 -3.58
CA TYR A 234 4.33 4.61 -4.78
C TYR A 234 2.95 4.05 -4.47
N ASN A 235 2.25 3.55 -5.49
CA ASN A 235 0.91 2.98 -5.32
C ASN A 235 0.72 1.78 -6.26
N ASP A 236 -0.39 1.08 -6.07
CA ASP A 236 -0.95 0.16 -7.07
C ASP A 236 -2.38 0.58 -7.41
N ASN A 237 -3.05 -0.11 -8.34
CA ASN A 237 -4.40 0.28 -8.78
C ASN A 237 -5.44 0.32 -7.64
N SER A 238 -5.26 -0.53 -6.62
CA SER A 238 -6.26 -0.76 -5.56
C SER A 238 -5.81 -0.22 -4.21
N GLN A 239 -4.68 0.48 -4.14
CA GLN A 239 -4.14 1.06 -2.91
C GLN A 239 -3.71 2.49 -3.18
N VAL A 240 -4.22 3.43 -2.38
CA VAL A 240 -3.95 4.86 -2.59
C VAL A 240 -2.47 5.19 -2.45
N LEU A 241 -1.81 4.71 -1.39
CA LEU A 241 -0.41 5.06 -1.14
C LEU A 241 0.30 3.97 -0.33
N ARG A 242 1.51 3.64 -0.78
CA ARG A 242 2.53 2.85 -0.11
C ARG A 242 3.82 3.66 -0.08
N GLY A 243 4.79 3.25 0.73
CA GLY A 243 6.10 3.88 0.71
C GLY A 243 7.11 3.14 1.57
N ASP A 244 8.37 3.43 1.30
CA ASP A 244 9.51 2.90 2.03
C ASP A 244 9.57 3.56 3.42
N GLU A 245 9.89 2.77 4.45
CA GLU A 245 10.08 3.28 5.81
C GLU A 245 11.37 4.12 5.95
N PHE A 246 12.38 3.81 5.14
CA PHE A 246 13.70 4.44 5.13
C PHE A 246 14.23 4.61 3.69
N MET A 247 15.39 5.25 3.51
CA MET A 247 16.00 5.42 2.19
C MET A 247 16.16 4.08 1.45
N PRO A 248 15.93 4.04 0.13
CA PRO A 248 15.91 2.80 -0.66
C PRO A 248 17.26 2.08 -0.67
N ASN A 249 17.25 0.77 -1.00
CA ASN A 249 18.42 -0.11 -1.16
C ASN A 249 19.28 -0.37 0.08
N LEU A 250 18.73 -0.16 1.26
CA LEU A 250 19.35 -0.59 2.50
C LEU A 250 19.01 -2.04 2.89
N VAL A 251 17.89 -2.59 2.39
CA VAL A 251 17.40 -3.92 2.80
C VAL A 251 16.62 -4.61 1.68
N SER A 252 17.25 -5.55 0.97
CA SER A 252 16.55 -6.72 0.38
C SER A 252 17.55 -7.66 -0.30
N SER A 253 17.59 -8.91 0.16
CA SER A 253 18.13 -10.01 -0.65
C SER A 253 17.72 -11.41 -0.15
N ASN A 254 17.37 -11.58 1.14
CA ASN A 254 17.07 -12.91 1.68
C ASN A 254 15.77 -13.56 1.13
N PRO A 255 15.85 -14.67 0.36
CA PRO A 255 14.68 -15.38 -0.17
C PRO A 255 14.03 -16.33 0.84
N HIS A 256 14.67 -16.59 1.99
CA HIS A 256 14.17 -17.43 3.09
C HIS A 256 13.40 -16.65 4.16
N ARG A 257 13.27 -15.34 3.96
CA ARG A 257 12.38 -14.49 4.72
C ARG A 257 10.93 -14.88 4.41
N ALA A 258 10.21 -15.38 5.41
CA ALA A 258 8.75 -15.31 5.40
C ALA A 258 8.38 -13.84 5.16
N PRO A 259 7.48 -13.50 4.22
CA PRO A 259 7.21 -12.10 3.86
C PRO A 259 6.89 -11.33 5.14
N ALA A 260 7.80 -10.46 5.55
CA ALA A 260 7.64 -9.80 6.82
C ALA A 260 6.44 -8.88 6.77
N LYS A 261 5.73 -8.82 7.90
CA LYS A 261 4.65 -7.88 8.16
C LYS A 261 5.19 -6.47 8.46
N LEU A 262 6.30 -6.06 7.85
CA LEU A 262 6.76 -4.68 7.92
C LEU A 262 6.02 -3.84 6.88
N ASN A 263 5.73 -2.60 7.25
CA ASN A 263 5.22 -1.59 6.33
C ASN A 263 6.27 -1.17 5.27
N ALA A 264 7.40 -1.86 5.14
CA ALA A 264 8.30 -1.75 3.98
C ALA A 264 7.55 -1.87 2.63
N TYR A 265 6.36 -2.46 2.62
CA TYR A 265 5.41 -2.43 1.50
C TYR A 265 3.96 -2.14 1.93
N GLY A 266 3.75 -1.65 3.15
CA GLY A 266 2.43 -1.50 3.77
C GLY A 266 1.62 -0.34 3.22
N SER A 267 0.30 -0.43 3.34
CA SER A 267 -0.58 0.67 2.96
C SER A 267 -0.42 1.82 3.97
N ILE A 268 0.03 2.98 3.51
CA ILE A 268 0.19 4.18 4.34
C ILE A 268 -1.19 4.77 4.66
N ARG A 269 -2.11 4.75 3.69
CA ARG A 269 -3.52 5.09 3.88
C ARG A 269 -4.33 3.79 3.85
N THR A 270 -4.73 3.32 5.03
CA THR A 270 -5.43 2.04 5.19
C THR A 270 -6.81 1.99 4.54
N SER A 271 -7.51 3.11 4.46
CA SER A 271 -8.78 3.21 3.72
C SER A 271 -8.55 3.46 2.25
N ASN A 272 -9.28 2.74 1.39
CA ASN A 272 -9.34 2.95 -0.05
C ASN A 272 -10.60 3.68 -0.50
N ARG A 273 -11.43 4.14 0.45
CA ARG A 273 -12.68 4.85 0.15
C ARG A 273 -12.40 6.11 -0.65
N VAL A 274 -13.25 6.40 -1.63
CA VAL A 274 -13.24 7.64 -2.42
C VAL A 274 -14.63 8.26 -2.53
N TYR A 275 -14.68 9.56 -2.83
CA TYR A 275 -15.91 10.33 -2.91
C TYR A 275 -16.03 11.13 -4.21
N PRO A 276 -16.22 10.46 -5.37
CA PRO A 276 -16.47 11.15 -6.64
C PRO A 276 -17.79 11.91 -6.59
N ARG A 277 -17.82 13.11 -7.15
CA ARG A 277 -19.05 13.92 -7.19
C ARG A 277 -20.06 13.47 -8.25
N ARG A 278 -19.61 12.74 -9.26
CA ARG A 278 -20.40 12.21 -10.39
C ARG A 278 -20.52 10.70 -10.35
N VAL A 279 -21.49 10.15 -11.08
CA VAL A 279 -21.60 8.71 -11.31
C VAL A 279 -20.46 8.21 -12.22
N ASN A 280 -19.96 6.99 -11.97
CA ASN A 280 -18.76 6.44 -12.62
C ASN A 280 -19.02 5.11 -13.38
N PRO A 281 -19.98 5.06 -14.33
CA PRO A 281 -20.21 3.86 -15.14
C PRO A 281 -19.04 3.53 -16.08
N GLY A 282 -18.11 4.47 -16.31
CA GLY A 282 -16.86 4.25 -17.04
C GLY A 282 -15.80 3.42 -16.28
N VAL A 283 -16.09 2.92 -15.07
CA VAL A 283 -15.21 2.04 -14.30
C VAL A 283 -15.35 0.59 -14.80
N ASN A 284 -14.22 -0.08 -15.05
CA ASN A 284 -14.19 -1.38 -15.74
C ASN A 284 -15.01 -2.50 -15.07
N ARG A 285 -15.04 -2.51 -13.73
CA ARG A 285 -15.77 -3.51 -12.92
C ARG A 285 -17.05 -2.97 -12.28
N ALA A 286 -17.61 -1.87 -12.80
CA ALA A 286 -18.82 -1.26 -12.25
C ALA A 286 -20.09 -2.14 -12.31
N TYR A 287 -20.05 -3.31 -12.96
CA TYR A 287 -21.12 -4.31 -12.87
C TYR A 287 -21.16 -5.05 -11.52
N ARG A 288 -20.11 -4.93 -10.69
CA ARG A 288 -20.03 -5.60 -9.39
C ARG A 288 -20.65 -4.73 -8.28
N PRO A 289 -21.57 -5.28 -7.44
CA PRO A 289 -22.30 -4.52 -6.43
C PRO A 289 -21.44 -3.71 -5.45
N GLU A 290 -20.20 -4.12 -5.20
CA GLU A 290 -19.26 -3.47 -4.30
C GLU A 290 -18.43 -2.34 -4.94
N THR A 291 -18.46 -2.20 -6.27
CA THR A 291 -17.62 -1.22 -6.99
C THR A 291 -18.26 0.17 -6.99
N LEU A 292 -19.56 0.23 -7.25
CA LEU A 292 -20.34 1.46 -7.23
C LEU A 292 -21.36 1.42 -6.09
N ASP A 293 -21.60 2.55 -5.45
CA ASP A 293 -22.69 2.69 -4.49
C ASP A 293 -24.06 2.73 -5.19
N GLU A 294 -25.13 2.79 -4.41
CA GLU A 294 -26.51 2.89 -4.88
C GLU A 294 -26.80 4.13 -5.73
N THR A 295 -25.94 5.15 -5.68
CA THR A 295 -26.03 6.35 -6.52
C THR A 295 -25.23 6.22 -7.82
N GLY A 296 -24.50 5.11 -8.00
CA GLY A 296 -23.64 4.86 -9.15
C GLY A 296 -22.25 5.49 -9.05
N ARG A 297 -21.82 5.88 -7.85
CA ARG A 297 -20.51 6.50 -7.57
C ARG A 297 -19.48 5.46 -7.13
N LEU A 298 -18.23 5.64 -7.53
CA LEU A 298 -17.15 4.74 -7.13
C LEU A 298 -16.98 4.72 -5.60
N VAL A 299 -16.94 3.52 -5.02
CA VAL A 299 -16.83 3.33 -3.57
C VAL A 299 -15.37 3.36 -3.12
N ASN A 300 -14.53 2.56 -3.77
CA ASN A 300 -13.12 2.41 -3.44
C ASN A 300 -12.26 2.71 -4.66
N VAL A 301 -11.03 3.14 -4.42
CA VAL A 301 -10.01 3.36 -5.46
C VAL A 301 -9.87 2.12 -6.36
N THR A 302 -9.78 2.33 -7.67
CA THR A 302 -9.65 1.25 -8.66
C THR A 302 -8.55 1.51 -9.70
N SER A 303 -8.07 2.75 -9.77
CA SER A 303 -7.03 3.20 -10.67
C SER A 303 -6.24 4.35 -10.03
N ALA A 304 -5.76 4.12 -8.81
CA ALA A 304 -4.79 5.01 -8.20
C ALA A 304 -3.57 5.15 -9.14
N ALA A 305 -3.11 6.39 -9.33
CA ALA A 305 -2.02 6.68 -10.25
C ALA A 305 -1.25 7.95 -9.81
N GLY A 306 0.05 7.92 -10.07
CA GLY A 306 0.91 9.10 -10.00
C GLY A 306 0.93 9.80 -8.65
N PRO A 307 1.29 9.09 -7.55
CA PRO A 307 1.41 9.69 -6.24
C PRO A 307 2.55 10.70 -6.24
N VAL A 308 2.29 11.87 -5.68
CA VAL A 308 3.30 12.91 -5.48
C VAL A 308 3.32 13.36 -4.03
N ILE A 309 4.49 13.34 -3.41
CA ILE A 309 4.72 13.96 -2.12
C ILE A 309 4.99 15.44 -2.35
N TYR A 310 4.14 16.28 -1.78
CA TYR A 310 4.24 17.73 -1.98
C TYR A 310 5.43 18.29 -1.18
N ARG A 311 6.40 18.84 -1.91
CA ARG A 311 7.65 19.42 -1.37
C ARG A 311 7.84 20.89 -1.77
N GLY A 312 6.79 21.52 -2.28
CA GLY A 312 6.79 22.92 -2.71
C GLY A 312 6.56 23.91 -1.57
N ASP A 313 6.79 25.20 -1.85
CA ASP A 313 6.69 26.32 -0.91
C ASP A 313 5.51 27.27 -1.18
N ASN A 314 4.63 26.94 -2.15
CA ASN A 314 3.44 27.75 -2.44
C ASN A 314 2.30 27.51 -1.44
N PHE A 315 2.06 26.25 -1.06
CA PHE A 315 1.06 25.88 -0.06
C PHE A 315 1.56 26.20 1.36
N PRO A 316 0.64 26.43 2.31
CA PRO A 316 1.00 26.54 3.72
C PRO A 316 1.81 25.33 4.21
N ARG A 317 2.79 25.56 5.10
CA ARG A 317 3.74 24.53 5.58
C ARG A 317 3.09 23.22 6.08
N ARG A 318 1.85 23.27 6.56
CA ARG A 318 1.09 22.08 7.00
C ARG A 318 0.81 21.04 5.90
N PHE A 319 0.99 21.40 4.64
CA PHE A 319 0.85 20.48 3.50
C PHE A 319 2.18 19.86 3.06
N ASN A 320 3.31 20.36 3.57
CA ASN A 320 4.63 19.85 3.20
C ASN A 320 4.78 18.41 3.71
N GLY A 321 5.08 17.50 2.79
CA GLY A 321 5.14 16.06 3.05
C GLY A 321 3.82 15.31 2.87
N ASP A 322 2.69 15.99 2.61
CA ASP A 322 1.45 15.31 2.25
C ASP A 322 1.54 14.68 0.86
N ALA A 323 0.82 13.59 0.64
CA ALA A 323 0.71 12.97 -0.66
C ALA A 323 -0.56 13.43 -1.40
N PHE A 324 -0.47 13.54 -2.72
CA PHE A 324 -1.60 13.72 -3.62
C PHE A 324 -1.58 12.58 -4.64
N VAL A 325 -2.71 11.93 -4.84
CA VAL A 325 -2.80 10.71 -5.65
C VAL A 325 -4.01 10.81 -6.55
N SER A 326 -3.85 10.54 -7.84
CA SER A 326 -4.96 10.56 -8.79
C SER A 326 -5.78 9.28 -8.70
N GLU A 327 -7.09 9.36 -8.83
CA GLU A 327 -7.96 8.23 -9.13
C GLU A 327 -8.58 8.48 -10.51
N THR A 328 -7.99 7.79 -11.49
CA THR A 328 -8.14 8.13 -12.91
C THR A 328 -9.55 7.83 -13.42
N ALA A 329 -10.09 6.65 -13.07
CA ALA A 329 -11.41 6.18 -13.46
C ALA A 329 -12.52 6.89 -12.68
N GLY A 330 -12.24 7.29 -11.44
CA GLY A 330 -13.15 8.06 -10.57
C GLY A 330 -13.21 9.57 -10.82
N ASN A 331 -12.35 10.12 -11.69
CA ASN A 331 -12.33 11.55 -12.07
C ASN A 331 -12.00 12.49 -10.89
N LEU A 332 -11.05 12.11 -10.04
CA LEU A 332 -10.70 12.86 -8.83
C LEU A 332 -9.22 12.75 -8.48
N VAL A 333 -8.77 13.65 -7.60
CA VAL A 333 -7.46 13.60 -6.94
C VAL A 333 -7.69 13.58 -5.43
N MET A 334 -7.06 12.62 -4.77
CA MET A 334 -7.08 12.43 -3.32
C MET A 334 -5.91 13.18 -2.68
N ARG A 335 -6.07 13.59 -1.42
CA ARG A 335 -4.97 14.00 -0.54
C ARG A 335 -4.83 12.99 0.60
N VAL A 336 -3.60 12.61 0.90
CA VAL A 336 -3.24 11.86 2.10
C VAL A 336 -2.49 12.81 3.02
N ALA A 337 -3.09 13.14 4.16
CA ALA A 337 -2.44 13.92 5.20
C ALA A 337 -1.45 13.02 5.94
N MET A 338 -0.16 13.35 5.82
CA MET A 338 0.94 12.49 6.25
C MET A 338 1.43 12.89 7.64
N ARG A 339 1.75 11.89 8.46
CA ARG A 339 2.42 12.09 9.74
C ARG A 339 3.57 11.12 9.85
N ASP A 340 4.69 11.65 10.32
CA ASP A 340 5.91 10.88 10.56
C ASP A 340 6.27 11.02 12.04
N SER A 341 6.37 9.88 12.72
CA SER A 341 6.75 9.81 14.13
C SER A 341 7.76 8.68 14.31
N ALA A 342 9.00 9.03 14.65
CA ALA A 342 10.10 8.07 14.85
C ALA A 342 10.33 7.11 13.66
N GLY A 343 10.25 7.65 12.44
CA GLY A 343 10.42 6.90 11.19
C GLY A 343 9.18 6.11 10.76
N ILE A 344 8.09 6.12 11.53
CA ILE A 344 6.83 5.50 11.14
C ILE A 344 5.96 6.54 10.45
N VAL A 345 5.68 6.29 9.17
CA VAL A 345 4.82 7.15 8.35
C VAL A 345 3.42 6.57 8.30
N ILE A 346 2.44 7.39 8.68
CA ILE A 346 1.01 7.08 8.58
C ILE A 346 0.29 8.16 7.77
N GLY A 347 -0.73 7.76 7.02
CA GLY A 347 -1.54 8.64 6.20
C GLY A 347 -3.02 8.53 6.54
N ALA A 348 -3.74 9.65 6.46
CA ALA A 348 -5.19 9.69 6.62
C ALA A 348 -5.85 10.55 5.54
N ALA A 349 -7.11 10.24 5.20
CA ALA A 349 -7.93 11.15 4.42
C ALA A 349 -8.31 12.36 5.28
N PRO A 350 -7.95 13.60 4.90
CA PRO A 350 -8.22 14.77 5.73
C PRO A 350 -9.63 15.34 5.58
N TYR A 351 -10.41 14.85 4.61
CA TYR A 351 -11.72 15.37 4.25
C TYR A 351 -12.81 14.33 4.52
N VAL A 352 -13.97 14.79 4.99
CA VAL A 352 -15.12 13.93 5.30
C VAL A 352 -16.03 13.89 4.08
N ASN A 353 -16.20 12.71 3.48
CA ASN A 353 -17.05 12.47 2.31
C ASN A 353 -16.76 13.40 1.12
N ASP A 354 -15.51 13.82 0.97
CA ASP A 354 -15.06 14.75 -0.07
C ASP A 354 -13.59 14.46 -0.42
N GLU A 355 -13.10 15.04 -1.52
CA GLU A 355 -11.73 14.84 -2.01
C GLU A 355 -11.01 16.17 -2.28
N TYR A 356 -9.71 16.10 -2.55
CA TYR A 356 -8.92 17.30 -2.82
C TYR A 356 -9.40 18.06 -4.08
N LEU A 357 -9.67 17.30 -5.15
CA LEU A 357 -10.26 17.80 -6.39
C LEU A 357 -11.19 16.73 -6.97
N THR A 358 -12.42 17.12 -7.34
CA THR A 358 -13.36 16.25 -8.06
C THR A 358 -13.98 16.96 -9.27
N ALA A 359 -14.17 16.23 -10.37
CA ALA A 359 -14.80 16.74 -11.60
C ALA A 359 -16.16 16.07 -11.88
N THR A 360 -17.06 16.77 -12.57
CA THR A 360 -18.21 16.15 -13.22
C THR A 360 -17.94 15.80 -14.68
N ASP A 361 -16.87 16.32 -15.28
CA ASP A 361 -16.36 15.87 -16.58
C ASP A 361 -15.86 14.42 -16.50
N GLU A 362 -16.41 13.52 -17.33
CA GLU A 362 -15.95 12.12 -17.37
C GLU A 362 -14.59 11.96 -18.01
N ARG A 363 -14.23 12.90 -18.88
CA ARG A 363 -12.99 12.85 -19.65
C ARG A 363 -11.82 13.37 -18.85
N PHE A 364 -12.06 14.04 -17.72
CA PHE A 364 -11.00 14.37 -16.77
C PHE A 364 -10.39 13.08 -16.19
N ARG A 365 -9.23 12.69 -16.70
CA ARG A 365 -8.47 11.48 -16.35
C ARG A 365 -7.11 11.91 -15.81
N PRO A 366 -7.03 12.36 -14.55
CA PRO A 366 -5.76 12.70 -13.93
C PRO A 366 -4.94 11.41 -13.82
N VAL A 367 -3.76 11.39 -14.41
CA VAL A 367 -2.88 10.21 -14.46
C VAL A 367 -1.58 10.42 -13.69
N ASN A 368 -1.23 11.68 -13.40
CA ASN A 368 0.01 11.99 -12.69
C ASN A 368 0.01 13.36 -11.99
N GLY A 369 0.90 13.52 -11.01
CA GLY A 369 1.09 14.76 -10.26
C GLY A 369 2.56 15.10 -10.00
N TYR A 370 2.90 16.38 -9.93
CA TYR A 370 4.29 16.85 -9.75
C TYR A 370 4.40 18.10 -8.89
N SER A 371 5.35 18.13 -7.94
CA SER A 371 5.78 19.37 -7.29
C SER A 371 6.62 20.18 -8.28
N ALA A 372 6.34 21.48 -8.39
CA ALA A 372 6.90 22.32 -9.45
C ALA A 372 7.93 23.36 -8.94
N PRO A 373 8.76 23.94 -9.83
CA PRO A 373 9.74 24.98 -9.48
C PRO A 373 9.11 26.23 -8.85
N ASP A 374 7.89 26.57 -9.26
CA ASP A 374 7.11 27.71 -8.76
C ASP A 374 6.50 27.47 -7.37
N GLY A 375 6.76 26.30 -6.78
CA GLY A 375 6.30 25.89 -5.47
C GLY A 375 4.92 25.23 -5.46
N SER A 376 4.22 25.18 -6.59
CA SER A 376 2.84 24.67 -6.68
C SER A 376 2.78 23.18 -7.06
N LEU A 377 1.56 22.64 -7.21
CA LEU A 377 1.32 21.24 -7.57
C LEU A 377 0.70 21.17 -8.97
N TYR A 378 1.28 20.39 -9.87
CA TYR A 378 0.78 20.21 -11.24
C TYR A 378 0.08 18.87 -11.36
N ILE A 379 -1.06 18.83 -12.07
CA ILE A 379 -1.84 17.64 -12.37
C ILE A 379 -1.82 17.41 -13.88
N VAL A 380 -1.40 16.22 -14.30
CA VAL A 380 -1.39 15.78 -15.69
C VAL A 380 -2.68 15.02 -15.98
N ASP A 381 -3.47 15.53 -16.92
CA ASP A 381 -4.75 14.97 -17.33
C ASP A 381 -4.65 14.50 -18.78
N MET A 382 -4.76 13.19 -18.98
CA MET A 382 -4.73 12.58 -20.31
C MET A 382 -5.95 13.00 -21.16
N TYR A 383 -7.01 13.50 -20.51
CA TYR A 383 -8.27 13.94 -21.09
C TYR A 383 -8.91 12.94 -22.07
N ARG A 384 -9.23 11.74 -21.58
CA ARG A 384 -9.67 10.58 -22.37
C ARG A 384 -11.00 10.00 -21.88
N GLY A 385 -11.83 9.52 -22.81
CA GLY A 385 -13.01 8.74 -22.45
C GLY A 385 -12.69 7.29 -22.07
N VAL A 386 -11.66 6.70 -22.70
CA VAL A 386 -11.18 5.34 -22.44
C VAL A 386 -9.80 5.40 -21.78
N ILE A 387 -9.66 4.78 -20.62
CA ILE A 387 -8.39 4.71 -19.85
C ILE A 387 -8.03 3.26 -19.45
N GLN A 388 -8.71 2.28 -20.04
CA GLN A 388 -8.47 0.86 -19.82
C GLN A 388 -8.04 0.20 -21.13
N HIS A 389 -6.93 -0.52 -21.06
CA HIS A 389 -6.31 -1.29 -22.13
C HIS A 389 -7.12 -2.54 -22.44
N VAL A 390 -7.11 -2.93 -23.72
CA VAL A 390 -7.89 -4.04 -24.27
C VAL A 390 -7.69 -5.36 -23.51
N THR A 391 -6.50 -5.60 -22.95
CA THR A 391 -6.17 -6.79 -22.15
C THR A 391 -7.13 -7.03 -20.98
N TYR A 392 -7.63 -5.97 -20.34
CA TYR A 392 -8.49 -6.09 -19.16
C TYR A 392 -9.90 -5.56 -19.38
N LEU A 393 -10.24 -5.15 -20.60
CA LEU A 393 -11.51 -4.49 -20.90
C LEU A 393 -12.70 -5.47 -20.84
N THR A 394 -13.61 -5.28 -19.89
CA THR A 394 -14.82 -6.13 -19.75
C THR A 394 -15.89 -5.80 -20.80
N ASP A 395 -16.81 -6.73 -21.08
CA ASP A 395 -17.91 -6.46 -22.02
C ASP A 395 -18.93 -5.46 -21.46
N TYR A 396 -19.00 -5.32 -20.13
CA TYR A 396 -19.70 -4.20 -19.49
C TYR A 396 -19.10 -2.86 -19.96
N LEU A 397 -17.79 -2.67 -19.80
CA LEU A 397 -17.15 -1.39 -20.13
C LEU A 397 -17.15 -1.14 -21.64
N LYS A 398 -16.96 -2.18 -22.47
CA LYS A 398 -17.11 -2.06 -23.94
C LYS A 398 -18.47 -1.48 -24.33
N ARG A 399 -19.56 -1.96 -23.71
CA ARG A 399 -20.92 -1.43 -23.94
C ARG A 399 -21.03 0.03 -23.50
N GLN A 400 -20.53 0.37 -22.31
CA GLN A 400 -20.51 1.77 -21.84
C GLN A 400 -19.73 2.68 -22.79
N ILE A 401 -18.60 2.23 -23.33
CA ILE A 401 -17.82 2.99 -24.29
C ILE A 401 -18.59 3.21 -25.60
N ALA A 402 -19.27 2.17 -26.11
CA ALA A 402 -20.04 2.25 -27.34
C ALA A 402 -21.29 3.14 -27.19
N ASP A 403 -22.11 2.86 -26.18
CA ASP A 403 -23.40 3.53 -25.95
C ASP A 403 -23.24 5.03 -25.68
N ARG A 404 -22.08 5.42 -25.11
CA ARG A 404 -21.81 6.78 -24.64
C ARG A 404 -20.70 7.48 -25.43
N ASN A 405 -20.26 6.87 -26.54
CA ASN A 405 -19.26 7.39 -27.47
C ASN A 405 -17.96 7.87 -26.78
N LEU A 406 -17.43 7.05 -25.85
CA LEU A 406 -16.24 7.42 -25.06
C LEU A 406 -14.93 7.24 -25.82
N ALA A 407 -14.92 6.44 -26.89
CA ALA A 407 -13.72 6.17 -27.69
C ALA A 407 -13.19 7.41 -28.44
N LEU A 408 -14.06 8.38 -28.76
CA LEU A 408 -13.71 9.59 -29.51
C LEU A 408 -14.23 10.86 -28.80
N PRO A 409 -13.68 12.04 -29.07
CA PRO A 409 -12.47 12.28 -29.87
C PRO A 409 -11.19 11.85 -29.14
N LEU A 410 -10.13 11.62 -29.92
CA LEU A 410 -8.75 11.51 -29.47
C LEU A 410 -8.03 12.85 -29.68
N GLY A 411 -6.79 12.95 -29.20
CA GLY A 411 -5.94 14.09 -29.52
C GLY A 411 -6.17 15.30 -28.61
N LEU A 412 -6.65 15.06 -27.38
CA LEU A 412 -6.88 16.07 -26.35
C LEU A 412 -5.91 15.83 -25.19
N GLY A 413 -5.74 16.79 -24.29
CA GLY A 413 -4.81 16.61 -23.16
C GLY A 413 -4.59 17.92 -22.42
N ARG A 414 -4.41 17.87 -21.10
CA ARG A 414 -4.36 19.08 -20.26
C ARG A 414 -3.38 18.95 -19.12
N ILE A 415 -2.83 20.09 -18.73
CA ILE A 415 -2.02 20.25 -17.53
C ILE A 415 -2.64 21.37 -16.70
N TYR A 416 -2.91 21.07 -15.43
CA TYR A 416 -3.47 22.03 -14.48
C TYR A 416 -2.45 22.32 -13.38
N ARG A 417 -2.44 23.57 -12.90
CA ARG A 417 -1.70 24.00 -11.72
C ARG A 417 -2.66 24.22 -10.56
N MET A 418 -2.36 23.61 -9.42
CA MET A 418 -3.00 23.86 -8.14
C MET A 418 -2.10 24.76 -7.31
N LYS A 419 -2.59 25.95 -6.93
CA LYS A 419 -1.88 26.92 -6.09
C LYS A 419 -2.72 27.31 -4.87
N TRP A 420 -2.09 27.86 -3.84
CA TRP A 420 -2.80 28.51 -2.74
C TRP A 420 -3.32 29.89 -3.21
N SER A 421 -4.61 30.18 -3.03
CA SER A 421 -5.28 31.32 -3.69
C SER A 421 -4.63 32.68 -3.37
N ASN A 422 -4.06 32.83 -2.17
CA ASN A 422 -3.41 34.08 -1.73
C ASN A 422 -1.89 34.06 -1.88
N ALA A 423 -1.31 32.99 -2.41
CA ALA A 423 0.12 32.89 -2.66
C ALA A 423 0.46 33.41 -4.06
N THR A 424 1.53 34.19 -4.15
CA THR A 424 2.18 34.48 -5.42
C THR A 424 2.96 33.26 -5.88
N LEU A 425 3.01 33.02 -7.19
CA LEU A 425 3.94 32.04 -7.74
C LEU A 425 5.36 32.55 -7.57
N SER A 426 6.30 31.65 -7.26
CA SER A 426 7.72 32.00 -7.26
C SER A 426 8.15 32.37 -8.68
N GLN A 427 9.15 33.24 -8.81
CA GLN A 427 9.71 33.56 -10.12
C GLN A 427 10.26 32.28 -10.78
N GLY A 428 10.12 32.19 -12.10
CA GLY A 428 10.64 31.07 -12.88
C GLY A 428 12.16 30.90 -12.64
N PRO A 429 12.65 29.66 -12.45
CA PRO A 429 14.05 29.41 -12.19
C PRO A 429 14.92 29.77 -13.39
N ARG A 430 16.20 30.08 -13.15
CA ARG A 430 17.24 30.26 -14.17
C ARG A 430 18.52 29.56 -13.75
N LEU A 431 18.41 28.29 -13.37
CA LEU A 431 19.53 27.57 -12.78
C LEU A 431 20.59 27.16 -13.81
N SER A 432 20.27 27.21 -15.12
CA SER A 432 21.27 27.02 -16.17
C SER A 432 22.37 28.10 -16.12
N GLU A 433 22.02 29.33 -15.73
CA GLU A 433 22.93 30.49 -15.63
C GLU A 433 23.56 30.66 -14.24
N ALA A 434 23.06 29.97 -13.21
CA ALA A 434 23.55 30.08 -11.83
C ALA A 434 25.02 29.62 -11.70
N THR A 435 25.81 30.28 -10.86
CA THR A 435 27.18 29.80 -10.56
C THR A 435 27.14 28.59 -9.62
N ASN A 436 28.22 27.81 -9.54
CA ASN A 436 28.28 26.70 -8.60
C ASN A 436 28.11 27.16 -7.13
N SER A 437 28.61 28.35 -6.79
CA SER A 437 28.38 28.95 -5.47
C SER A 437 26.90 29.26 -5.22
N ASP A 438 26.17 29.75 -6.22
CA ASP A 438 24.72 29.99 -6.10
C ASP A 438 23.98 28.65 -5.91
N LEU A 439 24.37 27.61 -6.64
CA LEU A 439 23.79 26.27 -6.51
C LEU A 439 24.01 25.68 -5.11
N VAL A 440 25.17 25.87 -4.49
CA VAL A 440 25.38 25.46 -3.08
C VAL A 440 24.40 26.18 -2.15
N GLY A 441 24.14 27.48 -2.39
CA GLY A 441 23.14 28.24 -1.64
C GLY A 441 21.71 27.71 -1.83
N HIS A 442 21.39 27.14 -2.99
CA HIS A 442 20.07 26.56 -3.26
C HIS A 442 19.82 25.21 -2.57
N LEU A 443 20.82 24.57 -1.96
CA LEU A 443 20.61 23.35 -1.17
C LEU A 443 19.80 23.60 0.10
N ASP A 444 19.61 24.86 0.52
CA ASP A 444 18.75 25.26 1.65
C ASP A 444 17.38 25.82 1.20
N HIS A 445 17.07 25.78 -0.10
CA HIS A 445 15.84 26.36 -0.62
C HIS A 445 14.59 25.66 -0.03
N PRO A 446 13.50 26.37 0.34
CA PRO A 446 12.31 25.76 0.95
C PRO A 446 11.59 24.76 0.02
N ASN A 447 11.56 25.03 -1.29
CA ASN A 447 11.05 24.11 -2.30
C ASN A 447 12.06 23.00 -2.63
N GLY A 448 11.64 21.73 -2.51
CA GLY A 448 12.46 20.56 -2.80
C GLY A 448 12.96 20.46 -4.24
N TRP A 449 12.23 20.97 -5.23
CA TRP A 449 12.68 20.95 -6.62
C TRP A 449 14.00 21.71 -6.81
N TRP A 450 14.14 22.86 -6.13
CA TRP A 450 15.35 23.69 -6.22
C TRP A 450 16.56 22.97 -5.62
N ARG A 451 16.37 22.29 -4.49
CA ARG A 451 17.44 21.53 -3.83
C ARG A 451 17.88 20.34 -4.66
N ASP A 452 16.93 19.54 -5.15
CA ASP A 452 17.19 18.37 -6.00
C ASP A 452 17.90 18.80 -7.30
N THR A 453 17.45 19.90 -7.93
CA THR A 453 18.04 20.42 -9.17
C THR A 453 19.43 21.01 -8.93
N ALA A 454 19.65 21.72 -7.82
CA ALA A 454 20.97 22.25 -7.47
C ALA A 454 21.99 21.13 -7.22
N GLN A 455 21.60 20.10 -6.47
CA GLN A 455 22.42 18.89 -6.28
C GLN A 455 22.76 18.23 -7.62
N ARG A 456 21.76 17.99 -8.49
CA ARG A 456 21.94 17.44 -9.84
C ARG A 456 22.97 18.26 -10.63
N LEU A 457 22.79 19.58 -10.72
CA LEU A 457 23.65 20.46 -11.51
C LEU A 457 25.07 20.54 -10.97
N LEU A 458 25.27 20.55 -9.64
CA LEU A 458 26.60 20.51 -9.04
C LEU A 458 27.37 19.24 -9.43
N ILE A 459 26.68 18.09 -9.45
CA ILE A 459 27.25 16.80 -9.86
C ILE A 459 27.53 16.79 -11.37
N GLU A 460 26.56 17.18 -12.21
CA GLU A 460 26.71 17.22 -13.67
C GLU A 460 27.86 18.15 -14.11
N ARG A 461 28.04 19.28 -13.42
CA ARG A 461 29.14 20.22 -13.68
C ARG A 461 30.48 19.78 -13.09
N SER A 462 30.53 18.63 -12.40
CA SER A 462 31.71 18.15 -11.69
C SER A 462 32.33 19.24 -10.80
N ALA A 463 31.49 19.89 -9.98
CA ALA A 463 31.83 21.07 -9.18
C ALA A 463 32.75 20.79 -7.98
N VAL A 464 33.86 20.06 -8.20
CA VAL A 464 34.79 19.63 -7.16
C VAL A 464 35.46 20.77 -6.39
N GLY A 465 35.52 21.96 -6.99
CA GLY A 465 36.01 23.18 -6.34
C GLY A 465 35.15 23.66 -5.17
N GLU A 466 33.89 23.24 -5.09
CA GLU A 466 32.94 23.63 -4.04
C GLU A 466 33.03 22.76 -2.78
N LYS A 467 33.99 21.82 -2.69
CA LYS A 467 34.12 20.90 -1.54
C LYS A 467 34.04 21.63 -0.19
N SER A 468 34.77 22.74 -0.04
CA SER A 468 34.80 23.48 1.23
C SER A 468 33.45 24.12 1.57
N ALA A 469 32.72 24.63 0.59
CA ALA A 469 31.40 25.25 0.80
C ALA A 469 30.35 24.18 1.12
N LEU A 470 30.32 23.09 0.35
CA LEU A 470 29.47 21.92 0.61
C LEU A 470 29.75 21.31 1.99
N TRP A 471 31.02 21.22 2.38
CA TRP A 471 31.39 20.70 3.68
C TRP A 471 30.93 21.58 4.84
N ALA A 472 30.90 22.91 4.66
CA ALA A 472 30.32 23.81 5.66
C ALA A 472 28.81 23.55 5.84
N VAL A 473 28.08 23.30 4.76
CA VAL A 473 26.65 22.94 4.82
C VAL A 473 26.45 21.55 5.45
N ALA A 474 27.29 20.58 5.11
CA ALA A 474 27.24 19.22 5.69
C ALA A 474 27.52 19.17 7.20
N LEU A 475 28.05 20.25 7.79
CA LEU A 475 28.30 20.38 9.22
C LEU A 475 27.33 21.32 9.95
N ASP A 476 26.29 21.85 9.28
CA ASP A 476 25.27 22.69 9.92
C ASP A 476 24.09 21.86 10.43
N ASP A 477 24.14 21.50 11.71
CA ASP A 477 23.08 20.73 12.39
C ASP A 477 21.74 21.48 12.49
N ASN A 478 21.72 22.81 12.25
CA ASN A 478 20.46 23.58 12.27
C ASN A 478 19.65 23.42 10.96
N ALA A 479 20.25 22.86 9.92
CA ALA A 479 19.66 22.73 8.59
C ALA A 479 19.75 21.27 8.07
N PRO A 480 19.06 20.30 8.72
CA PRO A 480 19.25 18.87 8.46
C PRO A 480 18.92 18.43 7.03
N ILE A 481 17.96 19.09 6.36
CA ILE A 481 17.64 18.78 4.95
C ILE A 481 18.80 19.22 4.04
N SER A 482 19.34 20.41 4.29
CA SER A 482 20.47 20.99 3.56
C SER A 482 21.74 20.18 3.80
N GLN A 483 21.91 19.69 5.03
CA GLN A 483 22.95 18.76 5.43
C GLN A 483 22.91 17.47 4.59
N LEU A 484 21.73 16.86 4.43
CA LEU A 484 21.55 15.68 3.57
C LEU A 484 21.93 15.97 2.12
N HIS A 485 21.41 17.04 1.55
CA HIS A 485 21.73 17.41 0.17
C HIS A 485 23.24 17.65 -0.03
N ALA A 486 23.91 18.31 0.92
CA ALA A 486 25.35 18.51 0.85
C ALA A 486 26.14 17.19 0.93
N LEU A 487 25.76 16.28 1.83
CA LEU A 487 26.37 14.95 1.94
C LEU A 487 26.20 14.13 0.66
N TRP A 488 24.99 14.06 0.10
CA TRP A 488 24.73 13.34 -1.15
C TRP A 488 25.33 14.01 -2.38
N THR A 489 25.50 15.34 -2.37
CA THR A 489 26.27 16.05 -3.41
C THR A 489 27.75 15.67 -3.32
N LEU A 490 28.33 15.64 -2.12
CA LEU A 490 29.72 15.22 -1.91
C LEU A 490 29.94 13.74 -2.28
N GLU A 491 28.96 12.86 -2.05
CA GLU A 491 28.97 11.48 -2.57
C GLU A 491 28.99 11.47 -4.09
N GLY A 492 28.07 12.20 -4.73
CA GLY A 492 27.94 12.25 -6.18
C GLY A 492 29.20 12.76 -6.89
N LEU A 493 29.92 13.69 -6.24
CA LEU A 493 31.22 14.20 -6.68
C LEU A 493 32.41 13.28 -6.35
N GLY A 494 32.20 12.23 -5.55
CA GLY A 494 33.26 11.30 -5.10
C GLY A 494 34.24 11.94 -4.11
N LEU A 495 33.77 12.86 -3.27
CA LEU A 495 34.61 13.70 -2.39
C LEU A 495 34.54 13.32 -0.90
N LEU A 496 33.66 12.40 -0.52
CA LEU A 496 33.54 11.91 0.86
C LEU A 496 34.64 10.90 1.20
N SER A 497 35.19 11.03 2.40
CA SER A 497 36.06 10.04 3.04
C SER A 497 35.41 9.49 4.32
N PRO A 498 35.89 8.35 4.85
CA PRO A 498 35.41 7.83 6.13
C PRO A 498 35.57 8.82 7.29
N ALA A 499 36.65 9.62 7.28
CA ALA A 499 36.87 10.67 8.28
C ALA A 499 35.85 11.82 8.15
N ASP A 500 35.44 12.15 6.92
CA ASP A 500 34.36 13.12 6.70
C ASP A 500 33.03 12.56 7.27
N LEU A 501 32.70 11.29 7.02
CA LEU A 501 31.49 10.68 7.58
C LEU A 501 31.48 10.70 9.11
N GLN A 502 32.62 10.36 9.75
CA GLN A 502 32.74 10.44 11.21
C GLN A 502 32.53 11.87 11.71
N ALA A 503 33.18 12.86 11.09
CA ALA A 503 33.04 14.26 11.50
C ALA A 503 31.61 14.79 11.32
N ALA A 504 30.89 14.36 10.28
CA ALA A 504 29.47 14.69 10.11
C ALA A 504 28.60 14.01 11.18
N ALA A 505 28.88 12.75 11.52
CA ALA A 505 28.17 12.02 12.57
C ALA A 505 28.36 12.67 13.95
N ASP A 506 29.57 13.16 14.25
CA ASP A 506 29.91 13.79 15.53
C ASP A 506 29.16 15.12 15.77
N VAL A 507 28.69 15.78 14.71
CA VAL A 507 28.01 17.09 14.80
C VAL A 507 26.49 16.96 14.67
N SER A 508 25.99 15.95 13.95
CA SER A 508 24.57 15.84 13.62
C SER A 508 23.75 15.28 14.79
N SER A 509 22.66 15.97 15.15
CA SER A 509 21.68 15.51 16.13
C SER A 509 20.40 14.94 15.49
N ASN A 510 20.21 15.17 14.18
CA ASN A 510 19.02 14.72 13.47
C ASN A 510 19.08 13.21 13.13
N PRO A 511 18.10 12.39 13.59
CA PRO A 511 18.08 10.94 13.34
C PRO A 511 18.16 10.53 11.86
N LYS A 512 17.54 11.30 10.96
CA LYS A 512 17.51 10.99 9.52
C LYS A 512 18.83 11.31 8.84
N VAL A 513 19.51 12.37 9.28
CA VAL A 513 20.86 12.67 8.79
C VAL A 513 21.83 11.59 9.26
N LEU A 514 21.78 11.23 10.55
CA LEU A 514 22.60 10.13 11.10
C LEU A 514 22.32 8.79 10.37
N GLY A 515 21.05 8.49 10.08
CA GLY A 515 20.69 7.32 9.27
C GLY A 515 21.27 7.35 7.86
N SER A 516 21.25 8.52 7.21
CA SER A 516 21.88 8.70 5.89
C SER A 516 23.41 8.61 5.95
N ILE A 517 24.05 9.07 7.02
CA ILE A 517 25.50 8.92 7.21
C ILE A 517 25.86 7.43 7.38
N ALA A 518 25.05 6.66 8.12
CA ALA A 518 25.21 5.21 8.21
C ALA A 518 25.10 4.53 6.83
N HIS A 519 24.13 4.93 6.00
CA HIS A 519 24.00 4.46 4.62
C HIS A 519 25.25 4.82 3.78
N LEU A 520 25.70 6.08 3.83
CA LEU A 520 26.92 6.50 3.14
C LEU A 520 28.14 5.68 3.57
N GLY A 521 28.20 5.29 4.84
CA GLY A 521 29.25 4.44 5.42
C GLY A 521 29.42 3.07 4.77
N VAL A 522 28.48 2.62 3.94
CA VAL A 522 28.59 1.33 3.22
C VAL A 522 28.61 1.47 1.69
N ILE A 523 28.51 2.69 1.15
CA ILE A 523 28.48 2.92 -0.31
C ILE A 523 29.57 3.86 -0.83
N ILE A 524 30.22 4.66 0.03
CA ILE A 524 31.31 5.52 -0.44
C ILE A 524 32.51 4.68 -0.92
N ARG A 525 33.18 5.11 -1.98
CA ARG A 525 34.27 4.35 -2.59
C ARG A 525 35.48 4.26 -1.66
N GLY A 526 36.00 3.04 -1.46
CA GLY A 526 37.27 2.79 -0.77
C GLY A 526 37.19 2.71 0.76
N ILE A 527 36.00 2.86 1.35
CA ILE A 527 35.80 2.67 2.80
C ILE A 527 36.14 1.22 3.19
N GLN A 528 36.93 1.06 4.25
CA GLN A 528 37.20 -0.26 4.82
C GLN A 528 36.09 -0.65 5.79
N THR A 529 35.86 -1.96 5.94
CA THR A 529 34.81 -2.48 6.83
C THR A 529 34.94 -1.94 8.27
N ASP A 530 36.15 -1.90 8.82
CA ASP A 530 36.38 -1.41 10.19
C ASP A 530 36.05 0.08 10.33
N GLU A 531 36.28 0.89 9.29
CA GLU A 531 35.95 2.31 9.28
C GLU A 531 34.42 2.52 9.19
N ALA A 532 33.74 1.76 8.32
CA ALA A 532 32.28 1.76 8.22
C ALA A 532 31.64 1.38 9.57
N LEU A 533 32.12 0.31 10.19
CA LEU A 533 31.67 -0.14 11.50
C LEU A 533 31.95 0.87 12.61
N ALA A 534 33.08 1.58 12.57
CA ALA A 534 33.38 2.61 13.54
C ALA A 534 32.39 3.78 13.47
N VAL A 535 32.07 4.26 12.26
CA VAL A 535 31.06 5.31 12.05
C VAL A 535 29.70 4.84 12.56
N MET A 536 29.25 3.65 12.14
CA MET A 536 27.97 3.09 12.58
C MET A 536 27.90 2.85 14.10
N ALA A 537 29.00 2.38 14.71
CA ALA A 537 29.08 2.19 16.14
C ALA A 537 29.00 3.53 16.89
N SER A 538 29.63 4.59 16.38
CA SER A 538 29.52 5.93 16.98
C SER A 538 28.09 6.45 16.98
N ILE A 539 27.38 6.28 15.86
CA ILE A 539 25.97 6.66 15.71
C ILE A 539 25.07 5.83 16.64
N SER A 540 25.41 4.55 16.86
CA SER A 540 24.61 3.64 17.68
C SER A 540 24.55 3.98 19.17
N VAL A 541 25.52 4.74 19.70
CA VAL A 541 25.64 5.02 21.14
C VAL A 541 24.40 5.73 21.68
N ASP A 542 23.97 6.78 20.99
CA ASP A 542 22.81 7.60 21.35
C ASP A 542 21.65 7.38 20.36
N ALA A 543 21.59 6.21 19.74
CA ALA A 543 20.56 5.90 18.76
C ALA A 543 19.17 6.01 19.39
N VAL A 544 18.24 6.56 18.60
CA VAL A 544 16.79 6.42 18.79
C VAL A 544 16.27 5.29 17.90
N PRO A 545 15.03 4.79 18.08
CA PRO A 545 14.51 3.69 17.27
C PRO A 545 14.68 3.89 15.76
N GLU A 546 14.43 5.10 15.26
CA GLU A 546 14.61 5.44 13.85
C GLU A 546 16.06 5.26 13.38
N THR A 547 17.05 5.86 14.06
CA THR A 547 18.47 5.72 13.71
C THR A 547 18.97 4.29 13.88
N ALA A 548 18.48 3.58 14.90
CA ALA A 548 18.84 2.18 15.14
C ALA A 548 18.50 1.30 13.93
N VAL A 549 17.32 1.48 13.33
CA VAL A 549 16.89 0.74 12.14
C VAL A 549 17.80 1.04 10.94
N TYR A 550 18.15 2.31 10.72
CA TYR A 550 19.10 2.69 9.66
C TYR A 550 20.48 2.07 9.86
N VAL A 551 21.02 2.12 11.08
CA VAL A 551 22.34 1.55 11.40
C VAL A 551 22.31 0.03 11.24
N ALA A 552 21.26 -0.64 11.69
CA ALA A 552 21.10 -2.07 11.49
C ALA A 552 21.04 -2.41 9.99
N ALA A 553 20.33 -1.62 9.19
CA ALA A 553 20.19 -1.81 7.74
C ALA A 553 21.50 -1.55 6.98
N ALA A 554 22.25 -0.52 7.36
CA ALA A 554 23.57 -0.28 6.81
C ALA A 554 24.54 -1.42 7.21
N ALA A 555 24.52 -1.88 8.46
CA ALA A 555 25.37 -2.97 8.92
C ALA A 555 25.13 -4.27 8.15
N SER A 556 23.89 -4.51 7.69
CA SER A 556 23.51 -5.62 6.83
C SER A 556 24.20 -5.64 5.46
N ARG A 557 24.76 -4.50 5.02
CA ARG A 557 25.45 -4.37 3.73
C ARG A 557 26.94 -4.68 3.78
N ILE A 558 27.51 -4.89 4.97
CA ILE A 558 28.91 -5.23 5.16
C ILE A 558 29.20 -6.64 4.62
N GLU A 559 30.37 -6.81 3.99
CA GLU A 559 30.76 -8.08 3.38
C GLU A 559 30.74 -9.27 4.36
N PRO A 560 30.30 -10.46 3.93
CA PRO A 560 30.15 -11.64 4.79
C PRO A 560 31.39 -12.04 5.60
N GLY A 561 32.61 -11.79 5.09
CA GLY A 561 33.87 -12.12 5.77
C GLY A 561 34.16 -11.30 7.03
N SER A 562 33.38 -10.25 7.29
CA SER A 562 33.50 -9.36 8.47
C SER A 562 32.19 -9.26 9.26
N SER A 563 31.25 -10.19 9.05
CA SER A 563 29.88 -10.09 9.55
C SER A 563 29.76 -10.16 11.07
N ASP A 564 30.68 -10.80 11.78
CA ASP A 564 30.59 -10.94 13.24
C ASP A 564 30.48 -9.60 13.96
N ALA A 565 31.25 -8.60 13.54
CA ALA A 565 31.20 -7.27 14.16
C ALA A 565 29.92 -6.50 13.80
N ALA A 566 29.44 -6.64 12.55
CA ALA A 566 28.18 -6.06 12.08
C ALA A 566 26.98 -6.68 12.81
N TRP A 567 26.93 -8.00 12.93
CA TRP A 567 25.89 -8.73 13.65
C TRP A 567 25.92 -8.44 15.16
N ARG A 568 27.11 -8.31 15.77
CA ARG A 568 27.21 -7.86 17.17
C ARG A 568 26.66 -6.45 17.36
N LEU A 569 26.84 -5.55 16.40
CA LEU A 569 26.23 -4.22 16.44
C LEU A 569 24.71 -4.30 16.32
N GLN A 570 24.20 -5.10 15.39
CA GLN A 570 22.76 -5.33 15.21
C GLN A 570 22.10 -5.98 16.44
N ILE A 571 22.74 -6.97 17.06
CA ILE A 571 22.26 -7.61 18.30
C ILE A 571 22.20 -6.57 19.42
N ARG A 572 23.24 -5.73 19.60
CA ARG A 572 23.21 -4.66 20.61
C ARG A 572 22.07 -3.66 20.38
N LEU A 573 21.81 -3.28 19.12
CA LEU A 573 20.69 -2.40 18.77
C LEU A 573 19.34 -3.06 19.10
N HIS A 574 19.20 -4.36 18.82
CA HIS A 574 18.01 -5.11 19.21
C HIS A 574 17.86 -5.21 20.73
N GLU A 575 18.94 -5.42 21.50
CA GLU A 575 18.89 -5.41 22.97
C GLU A 575 18.49 -4.05 23.53
N GLN A 576 18.89 -2.96 22.88
CA GLN A 576 18.48 -1.59 23.24
C GLN A 576 17.01 -1.33 22.91
N PHE A 577 16.49 -1.92 21.83
CA PHE A 577 15.13 -1.74 21.33
C PHE A 577 14.43 -3.09 21.01
N PRO A 578 14.17 -3.93 22.03
CA PRO A 578 13.74 -5.32 21.82
C PRO A 578 12.33 -5.46 21.24
N ASP A 579 11.50 -4.44 21.42
CA ASP A 579 10.12 -4.38 20.94
C ASP A 579 10.00 -3.76 19.53
N ASP A 580 11.09 -3.25 18.92
CA ASP A 580 11.05 -2.67 17.58
C ASP A 580 11.15 -3.77 16.51
N ILE A 581 9.99 -4.16 15.98
CA ILE A 581 9.87 -5.20 14.94
C ILE A 581 10.63 -4.85 13.66
N ARG A 582 10.88 -3.56 13.39
CA ARG A 582 11.63 -3.11 12.20
C ARG A 582 13.08 -3.57 12.26
N LEU A 583 13.70 -3.53 13.45
CA LEU A 583 15.05 -4.04 13.63
C LEU A 583 15.15 -5.54 13.33
N VAL A 584 14.19 -6.32 13.85
CA VAL A 584 14.13 -7.76 13.61
C VAL A 584 14.08 -8.05 12.11
N ASP A 585 13.24 -7.32 11.40
CA ASP A 585 13.03 -7.54 9.98
C ASP A 585 14.22 -7.14 9.11
N VAL A 586 14.83 -5.99 9.40
CA VAL A 586 16.03 -5.53 8.71
C VAL A 586 17.20 -6.52 8.89
N ILE A 587 17.35 -7.08 10.09
CA ILE A 587 18.37 -8.08 10.38
C ILE A 587 18.07 -9.36 9.61
N VAL A 588 16.88 -9.94 9.78
CA VAL A 588 16.49 -11.21 9.13
C VAL A 588 16.54 -11.09 7.61
N GLY A 589 16.05 -9.99 7.05
CA GLY A 589 16.01 -9.75 5.60
C GLY A 589 17.37 -9.64 4.92
N ALA A 590 18.44 -9.51 5.70
CA ALA A 590 19.81 -9.43 5.21
C ALA A 590 20.65 -10.70 5.44
N LEU A 591 20.10 -11.71 6.13
CA LEU A 591 20.90 -12.88 6.49
C LEU A 591 21.11 -13.86 5.32
N GLU A 592 20.28 -13.83 4.28
CA GLU A 592 20.33 -14.67 3.06
C GLU A 592 21.25 -15.90 3.16
N ASP A 593 20.69 -17.06 3.54
CA ASP A 593 21.38 -18.35 3.73
C ASP A 593 22.40 -18.40 4.90
N ARG A 594 22.54 -17.34 5.69
CA ARG A 594 23.45 -17.26 6.85
C ARG A 594 22.74 -17.20 8.19
N GLU A 595 21.48 -17.61 8.25
CA GLU A 595 20.71 -17.63 9.49
C GLU A 595 21.36 -18.53 10.55
N ALA A 596 21.91 -19.68 10.14
CA ALA A 596 22.61 -20.59 11.05
C ALA A 596 23.86 -19.96 11.67
N GLU A 597 24.68 -19.28 10.86
CA GLU A 597 25.88 -18.58 11.35
C GLU A 597 25.53 -17.42 12.29
N PHE A 598 24.45 -16.69 12.01
CA PHE A 598 23.94 -15.67 12.91
C PHE A 598 23.47 -16.26 14.23
N LEU A 599 22.77 -17.41 14.21
CA LEU A 599 22.31 -18.10 15.43
C LEU A 599 23.49 -18.56 16.29
N ASP A 600 24.53 -19.14 15.68
CA ASP A 600 25.75 -19.54 16.40
C ASP A 600 26.38 -18.34 17.14
N LEU A 601 26.44 -17.18 16.46
CA LEU A 601 26.92 -15.94 17.08
C LEU A 601 25.98 -15.46 18.18
N ALA A 602 24.66 -15.44 17.94
CA ALA A 602 23.64 -15.01 18.89
C ALA A 602 23.71 -15.84 20.19
N GLU A 603 23.82 -17.17 20.07
CA GLU A 603 24.01 -18.07 21.20
C GLU A 603 25.32 -17.77 21.95
N SER A 604 26.41 -17.50 21.23
CA SER A 604 27.72 -17.18 21.84
C SER A 604 27.70 -15.90 22.70
N VAL A 605 26.78 -14.98 22.42
CA VAL A 605 26.58 -13.73 23.19
C VAL A 605 25.40 -13.78 24.15
N GLY A 606 24.71 -14.92 24.24
CA GLY A 606 23.62 -15.16 25.19
C GLY A 606 22.22 -14.80 24.68
N LEU A 607 22.05 -14.47 23.40
CA LEU A 607 20.75 -14.28 22.77
C LEU A 607 20.20 -15.64 22.31
N THR A 608 19.36 -16.28 23.13
CA THR A 608 18.81 -17.64 22.88
C THR A 608 17.28 -17.70 22.85
N ASP A 609 16.61 -16.57 23.07
CA ASP A 609 15.16 -16.41 23.04
C ASP A 609 14.77 -15.00 22.55
N GLY A 610 13.47 -14.70 22.55
CA GLY A 610 12.95 -13.41 22.06
C GLY A 610 12.67 -13.34 20.56
N ASN A 611 12.13 -12.21 20.12
CA ASN A 611 11.55 -12.06 18.78
C ASN A 611 12.59 -12.22 17.66
N LEU A 612 13.79 -11.65 17.83
CA LEU A 612 14.86 -11.78 16.84
C LEU A 612 15.33 -13.23 16.69
N PHE A 613 15.63 -13.91 17.80
CA PHE A 613 16.07 -15.31 17.79
C PHE A 613 15.02 -16.23 17.15
N GLN A 614 13.74 -16.04 17.49
CA GLN A 614 12.64 -16.81 16.90
C GLN A 614 12.47 -16.56 15.40
N ALA A 615 12.60 -15.30 14.95
CA ALA A 615 12.47 -14.94 13.55
C ALA A 615 13.63 -15.53 12.72
N VAL A 616 14.87 -15.41 13.19
CA VAL A 616 16.05 -16.00 12.51
C VAL A 616 15.96 -17.53 12.51
N SER A 617 15.57 -18.15 13.63
CA SER A 617 15.37 -19.60 13.70
C SER A 617 14.31 -20.10 12.71
N SER A 618 13.24 -19.32 12.53
CA SER A 618 12.18 -19.63 11.57
C SER A 618 12.69 -19.54 10.12
N ALA A 619 13.45 -18.49 9.79
CA ALA A 619 14.08 -18.34 8.47
C ALA A 619 15.11 -19.44 8.20
N ALA A 620 15.96 -19.81 9.18
CA ALA A 620 16.89 -20.94 9.09
C ALA A 620 16.16 -22.26 8.79
N GLY A 621 15.03 -22.48 9.44
CA GLY A 621 14.17 -23.65 9.20
C GLY A 621 13.64 -23.71 7.76
N MET A 622 13.37 -22.57 7.13
CA MET A 622 12.96 -22.49 5.71
C MET A 622 14.12 -22.75 4.75
N ALA A 623 15.34 -22.29 5.07
CA ALA A 623 16.54 -22.53 4.26
C ALA A 623 16.92 -24.03 4.16
N LEU A 624 16.63 -24.82 5.21
CA LEU A 624 16.91 -26.27 5.26
C LEU A 624 16.03 -27.13 4.33
N VAL A 625 14.97 -26.58 3.72
CA VAL A 625 14.06 -27.31 2.81
C VAL A 625 14.56 -27.26 1.35
N GLN A 626 15.78 -27.76 1.10
CA GLN A 626 16.26 -27.96 -0.27
C GLN A 626 15.78 -29.30 -0.85
N PRO A 627 15.28 -29.36 -2.10
CA PRO A 627 14.76 -30.60 -2.72
C PRO A 627 15.75 -31.77 -2.73
N ALA A 628 17.06 -31.48 -2.76
CA ALA A 628 18.11 -32.50 -2.69
C ALA A 628 18.19 -33.16 -1.29
N ALA A 629 17.99 -32.39 -0.22
CA ALA A 629 18.00 -32.90 1.15
C ALA A 629 16.77 -33.77 1.47
N LEU A 630 15.62 -33.50 0.83
CA LEU A 630 14.39 -34.30 0.96
C LEU A 630 14.53 -35.72 0.35
N VAL A 631 15.39 -35.90 -0.66
CA VAL A 631 15.61 -37.21 -1.30
C VAL A 631 16.43 -38.15 -0.40
N GLU A 632 17.35 -37.61 0.41
CA GLU A 632 18.10 -38.41 1.39
C GLU A 632 17.21 -38.87 2.56
N LEU A 633 16.22 -38.05 2.96
CA LEU A 633 15.31 -38.35 4.07
C LEU A 633 14.19 -39.33 3.70
N PHE A 634 13.82 -39.45 2.42
CA PHE A 634 12.70 -40.27 1.97
C PHE A 634 13.01 -41.05 0.66
N PRO A 635 13.59 -42.26 0.74
CA PRO A 635 14.11 -43.01 -0.41
C PRO A 635 13.07 -43.47 -1.44
N ASN A 636 11.77 -43.29 -1.19
CA ASN A 636 10.67 -43.64 -2.09
C ASN A 636 10.08 -42.42 -2.83
N LEU A 637 10.65 -41.22 -2.67
CA LEU A 637 10.19 -40.03 -3.39
C LEU A 637 10.78 -39.95 -4.81
N ASP A 638 9.90 -39.85 -5.82
CA ASP A 638 10.31 -39.46 -7.17
C ASP A 638 10.67 -37.96 -7.23
N ALA A 639 11.96 -37.66 -7.18
CA ALA A 639 12.50 -36.30 -7.24
C ALA A 639 12.11 -35.52 -8.50
N ARG A 640 11.94 -36.20 -9.66
CA ARG A 640 11.53 -35.53 -10.89
C ARG A 640 10.06 -35.11 -10.80
N LYS A 641 9.22 -35.96 -10.23
CA LYS A 641 7.81 -35.66 -9.98
C LYS A 641 7.63 -34.52 -8.99
N ILE A 642 8.43 -34.47 -7.92
CA ILE A 642 8.41 -33.34 -6.95
C ILE A 642 8.90 -32.04 -7.60
N SER A 643 9.98 -32.09 -8.40
CA SER A 643 10.49 -30.91 -9.12
C SER A 643 9.50 -30.40 -10.17
N ARG A 644 8.84 -31.32 -10.88
CA ARG A 644 7.77 -30.99 -11.82
C ARG A 644 6.56 -30.40 -11.09
N GLY A 645 6.17 -30.99 -9.98
CA GLY A 645 5.09 -30.50 -9.10
C GLY A 645 5.37 -29.10 -8.56
N LYS A 646 6.60 -28.81 -8.12
CA LYS A 646 7.05 -27.47 -7.70
C LYS A 646 6.88 -26.44 -8.80
N SER A 647 7.37 -26.76 -10.00
CA SER A 647 7.31 -25.85 -11.15
C SER A 647 5.87 -25.52 -11.53
N LEU A 648 5.00 -26.53 -11.53
CA LEU A 648 3.58 -26.36 -11.84
C LEU A 648 2.84 -25.62 -10.72
N TYR A 649 3.13 -25.90 -9.46
CA TYR A 649 2.55 -25.21 -8.32
C TYR A 649 2.86 -23.71 -8.35
N LEU A 650 4.13 -23.35 -8.58
CA LEU A 650 4.57 -21.95 -8.69
C LEU A 650 3.88 -21.22 -9.84
N THR A 651 3.53 -21.93 -10.91
CA THR A 651 2.88 -21.36 -12.09
C THR A 651 1.36 -21.22 -11.91
N ILE A 652 0.71 -22.17 -11.24
CA ILE A 652 -0.76 -22.35 -11.28
C ILE A 652 -1.42 -22.02 -9.94
N CYS A 653 -0.77 -22.35 -8.83
CA CYS A 653 -1.39 -22.30 -7.50
C CYS A 653 -0.83 -21.19 -6.61
N ALA A 654 0.46 -20.84 -6.78
CA ALA A 654 1.16 -19.88 -5.92
C ALA A 654 0.61 -18.46 -6.01
N ALA A 655 -0.02 -18.09 -7.14
CA ALA A 655 -0.65 -16.78 -7.30
C ALA A 655 -1.80 -16.53 -6.30
N CYS A 656 -2.41 -17.60 -5.77
CA CYS A 656 -3.45 -17.50 -4.74
C CYS A 656 -2.97 -18.01 -3.38
N HIS A 657 -2.21 -19.11 -3.34
CA HIS A 657 -1.80 -19.76 -2.08
C HIS A 657 -0.40 -19.37 -1.58
N GLY A 658 0.29 -18.45 -2.26
CA GLY A 658 1.69 -18.11 -1.97
C GLY A 658 2.67 -19.13 -2.52
N ALA A 659 3.93 -18.75 -2.72
CA ALA A 659 4.97 -19.66 -3.21
C ALA A 659 5.34 -20.76 -2.18
N ASP A 660 5.06 -20.51 -0.91
CA ASP A 660 5.30 -21.37 0.24
C ASP A 660 4.04 -22.15 0.70
N GLY A 661 2.87 -21.88 0.11
CA GLY A 661 1.60 -22.44 0.57
C GLY A 661 1.05 -21.80 1.83
N GLY A 662 1.57 -20.64 2.27
CA GLY A 662 1.12 -19.90 3.45
C GLY A 662 -0.23 -19.19 3.29
N GLY A 663 -0.80 -19.19 2.08
CA GLY A 663 -2.00 -18.41 1.76
C GLY A 663 -1.68 -16.94 1.51
N LEU A 664 -2.59 -16.24 0.84
CA LEU A 664 -2.52 -14.80 0.63
C LEU A 664 -3.76 -14.17 1.27
N ALA A 665 -3.54 -13.16 2.13
CA ALA A 665 -4.61 -12.43 2.78
C ALA A 665 -5.64 -11.93 1.74
N SER A 666 -6.93 -12.03 2.06
CA SER A 666 -8.03 -11.65 1.16
C SER A 666 -8.17 -12.49 -0.12
N THR A 667 -7.31 -13.50 -0.34
CA THR A 667 -7.29 -14.28 -1.60
C THR A 667 -7.54 -15.77 -1.37
N ALA A 668 -6.70 -16.46 -0.59
CA ALA A 668 -6.86 -17.90 -0.36
C ALA A 668 -6.25 -18.33 0.99
N PRO A 669 -6.78 -19.38 1.63
CA PRO A 669 -6.29 -19.84 2.93
C PRO A 669 -4.92 -20.53 2.81
N PRO A 670 -4.19 -20.67 3.93
CA PRO A 670 -2.98 -21.49 3.98
C PRO A 670 -3.26 -22.94 3.61
N LEU A 671 -2.33 -23.52 2.84
CA LEU A 671 -2.20 -24.96 2.63
C LEU A 671 -1.32 -25.61 3.71
N VAL A 672 -0.42 -24.83 4.32
CA VAL A 672 0.42 -25.24 5.46
C VAL A 672 -0.47 -25.63 6.65
N ARG A 673 -0.19 -26.77 7.29
CA ARG A 673 -0.96 -27.33 8.43
C ARG A 673 -2.45 -27.62 8.13
N SER A 674 -2.87 -27.49 6.88
CA SER A 674 -4.26 -27.70 6.49
C SER A 674 -4.66 -29.16 6.59
N GLN A 675 -5.67 -29.44 7.40
CA GLN A 675 -6.29 -30.77 7.47
C GLN A 675 -6.83 -31.24 6.12
N TRP A 676 -7.15 -30.31 5.22
CA TRP A 676 -7.58 -30.57 3.84
C TRP A 676 -6.45 -31.09 2.96
N VAL A 677 -5.21 -30.73 3.27
CA VAL A 677 -4.00 -31.20 2.58
C VAL A 677 -3.44 -32.46 3.24
N LEU A 678 -3.48 -32.54 4.58
CA LEU A 678 -2.75 -33.54 5.36
C LEU A 678 -3.49 -34.86 5.56
N GLN A 679 -4.82 -34.88 5.56
CA GLN A 679 -5.59 -36.07 5.90
C GLN A 679 -5.88 -36.98 4.69
N ASP A 680 -6.96 -36.72 3.96
CA ASP A 680 -7.47 -37.62 2.91
C ASP A 680 -7.02 -37.14 1.51
N PRO A 681 -6.17 -37.89 0.80
CA PRO A 681 -5.72 -37.52 -0.54
C PRO A 681 -6.86 -37.48 -1.57
N ASP A 682 -7.91 -38.31 -1.42
CA ASP A 682 -9.03 -38.32 -2.38
C ASP A 682 -9.86 -37.04 -2.27
N ARG A 683 -10.06 -36.56 -1.05
CA ARG A 683 -10.70 -35.27 -0.79
C ARG A 683 -9.90 -34.13 -1.40
N LEU A 684 -8.58 -34.13 -1.25
CA LEU A 684 -7.70 -33.12 -1.84
C LEU A 684 -7.74 -33.16 -3.38
N ILE A 685 -7.74 -34.36 -3.98
CA ILE A 685 -7.87 -34.53 -5.43
C ILE A 685 -9.21 -33.97 -5.92
N ARG A 686 -10.32 -34.22 -5.22
CA ARG A 686 -11.65 -33.68 -5.57
C ARG A 686 -11.67 -32.16 -5.49
N LEU A 687 -11.08 -31.56 -4.45
CA LEU A 687 -11.01 -30.11 -4.31
C LEU A 687 -10.24 -29.45 -5.44
N VAL A 688 -9.10 -30.03 -5.83
CA VAL A 688 -8.32 -29.51 -6.96
C VAL A 688 -9.08 -29.69 -8.28
N LEU A 689 -9.75 -30.82 -8.49
CA LEU A 689 -10.53 -31.06 -9.70
C LEU A 689 -11.76 -30.15 -9.80
N ASP A 690 -12.59 -30.10 -8.77
CA ASP A 690 -13.95 -29.53 -8.83
C ASP A 690 -14.05 -28.11 -8.27
N GLY A 691 -13.04 -27.67 -7.53
CA GLY A 691 -13.06 -26.39 -6.83
C GLY A 691 -13.91 -26.43 -5.56
N MET A 692 -13.93 -25.31 -4.85
CA MET A 692 -14.65 -25.14 -3.59
C MET A 692 -15.35 -23.79 -3.58
N ASP A 693 -16.52 -23.72 -2.96
CA ASP A 693 -17.23 -22.47 -2.66
C ASP A 693 -17.74 -22.48 -1.21
N GLY A 694 -17.53 -21.37 -0.50
CA GLY A 694 -17.97 -21.18 0.88
C GLY A 694 -16.88 -21.39 1.94
N PRO A 695 -17.19 -21.06 3.20
CA PRO A 695 -16.22 -21.00 4.29
C PRO A 695 -15.36 -22.26 4.41
N VAL A 696 -14.08 -22.11 4.67
CA VAL A 696 -13.14 -23.21 4.90
C VAL A 696 -12.40 -23.00 6.20
N GLU A 697 -12.26 -24.05 7.00
CA GLU A 697 -11.54 -23.98 8.26
C GLU A 697 -10.14 -24.55 8.08
N VAL A 698 -9.08 -23.84 8.44
CA VAL A 698 -7.70 -24.34 8.40
C VAL A 698 -7.07 -24.08 9.77
N ASP A 699 -6.58 -25.14 10.43
CA ASP A 699 -5.94 -25.08 11.75
C ASP A 699 -6.80 -24.37 12.82
N GLY A 700 -8.12 -24.62 12.82
CA GLY A 700 -9.08 -24.00 13.75
C GLY A 700 -9.48 -22.57 13.40
N VAL A 701 -8.92 -21.98 12.34
CA VAL A 701 -9.27 -20.65 11.84
C VAL A 701 -10.26 -20.78 10.69
N ARG A 702 -11.42 -20.10 10.78
CA ARG A 702 -12.43 -20.08 9.73
C ARG A 702 -12.14 -18.96 8.74
N TYR A 703 -11.98 -19.31 7.48
CA TYR A 703 -11.79 -18.40 6.36
C TYR A 703 -13.07 -18.29 5.56
N SER A 704 -13.62 -17.09 5.43
CA SER A 704 -14.87 -16.82 4.72
C SER A 704 -14.89 -15.39 4.18
N SER A 705 -15.82 -15.08 3.29
CA SER A 705 -16.01 -13.69 2.85
C SER A 705 -16.36 -12.79 4.05
N PRO A 706 -15.72 -11.61 4.21
CA PRO A 706 -14.82 -10.94 3.27
C PRO A 706 -13.31 -11.22 3.46
N ASP A 707 -12.91 -11.97 4.49
CA ASP A 707 -11.51 -12.18 4.88
C ASP A 707 -10.66 -12.91 3.82
N ILE A 708 -11.30 -13.75 3.01
CA ILE A 708 -10.82 -14.28 1.73
C ILE A 708 -12.00 -14.37 0.76
N GLN A 709 -11.74 -14.45 -0.55
CA GLN A 709 -12.72 -14.97 -1.51
C GLN A 709 -12.71 -16.49 -1.38
N PRO A 710 -13.68 -17.15 -0.71
CA PRO A 710 -13.60 -18.58 -0.43
C PRO A 710 -14.08 -19.40 -1.64
N VAL A 711 -13.61 -19.01 -2.84
CA VAL A 711 -13.91 -19.64 -4.12
C VAL A 711 -12.59 -20.12 -4.69
N MET A 712 -12.36 -21.43 -4.62
CA MET A 712 -11.23 -22.07 -5.29
C MET A 712 -11.69 -22.60 -6.64
N PRO A 713 -11.17 -22.12 -7.78
CA PRO A 713 -11.53 -22.67 -9.08
C PRO A 713 -10.98 -24.10 -9.22
N GLY A 714 -11.82 -25.00 -9.72
CA GLY A 714 -11.41 -26.37 -10.05
C GLY A 714 -10.64 -26.45 -11.37
N VAL A 715 -9.68 -27.37 -11.45
CA VAL A 715 -8.87 -27.59 -12.67
C VAL A 715 -9.44 -28.67 -13.59
N ARG A 716 -10.63 -29.23 -13.30
CA ARG A 716 -11.23 -30.30 -14.13
C ARG A 716 -11.46 -29.86 -15.58
N THR A 717 -11.77 -28.58 -15.79
CA THR A 717 -12.05 -27.99 -17.12
C THR A 717 -10.79 -27.48 -17.84
N THR A 718 -9.62 -27.51 -17.19
CA THR A 718 -8.35 -27.15 -17.83
C THR A 718 -7.77 -28.36 -18.59
N GLN A 719 -6.85 -28.12 -19.53
CA GLN A 719 -6.16 -29.21 -20.27
C GLN A 719 -5.12 -29.98 -19.42
N MET A 720 -5.18 -29.89 -18.09
CA MET A 720 -4.18 -30.52 -17.20
C MET A 720 -4.33 -32.04 -17.18
N SER A 721 -3.20 -32.72 -17.40
CA SER A 721 -3.13 -34.18 -17.35
C SER A 721 -3.25 -34.71 -15.92
N ASP A 722 -3.74 -35.94 -15.76
CA ASP A 722 -3.80 -36.58 -14.44
C ASP A 722 -2.40 -36.75 -13.81
N GLU A 723 -1.35 -36.81 -14.64
CA GLU A 723 0.04 -36.89 -14.21
C GLU A 723 0.53 -35.54 -13.63
N ASP A 724 0.19 -34.42 -14.25
CA ASP A 724 0.53 -33.08 -13.75
C ASP A 724 -0.21 -32.78 -12.42
N ILE A 725 -1.49 -33.18 -12.30
CA ILE A 725 -2.26 -33.04 -11.06
C ILE A 725 -1.63 -33.90 -9.95
N ALA A 726 -1.28 -35.16 -10.26
CA ALA A 726 -0.58 -36.03 -9.32
C ALA A 726 0.78 -35.44 -8.89
N ALA A 727 1.52 -34.80 -9.79
CA ALA A 727 2.79 -34.13 -9.47
C ALA A 727 2.61 -32.93 -8.52
N ILE A 728 1.64 -32.05 -8.79
CA ILE A 728 1.32 -30.89 -7.92
C ILE A 728 0.92 -31.35 -6.52
N LEU A 729 -0.02 -32.31 -6.43
CA LEU A 729 -0.52 -32.79 -5.14
C LEU A 729 0.56 -33.55 -4.35
N SER A 730 1.43 -34.32 -5.03
CA SER A 730 2.61 -34.91 -4.42
C SER A 730 3.57 -33.85 -3.86
N PHE A 731 3.82 -32.76 -4.60
CA PHE A 731 4.66 -31.66 -4.12
C PHE A 731 4.06 -30.98 -2.89
N ILE A 732 2.79 -30.56 -2.95
CA ILE A 732 2.08 -29.91 -1.83
C ILE A 732 2.12 -30.79 -0.57
N ARG A 733 1.81 -32.09 -0.70
CA ARG A 733 1.81 -33.02 0.44
C ARG A 733 3.22 -33.31 0.98
N THR A 734 4.25 -33.28 0.14
CA THR A 734 5.64 -33.52 0.55
C THR A 734 6.28 -32.29 1.20
N GLN A 735 5.98 -31.09 0.71
CA GLN A 735 6.51 -29.83 1.23
C GLN A 735 5.87 -29.45 2.57
N LEU A 736 4.58 -29.76 2.78
CA LEU A 736 3.77 -29.17 3.85
C LEU A 736 3.37 -30.14 4.97
N GLY A 737 3.75 -31.43 4.89
CA GLY A 737 3.38 -32.45 5.87
C GLY A 737 4.30 -33.67 5.88
N PRO A 738 4.95 -34.02 7.02
CA PRO A 738 5.88 -35.16 7.08
C PRO A 738 5.21 -36.56 7.11
N GLN A 739 4.02 -36.75 6.52
CA GLN A 739 3.41 -38.08 6.34
C GLN A 739 3.13 -38.36 4.85
N SER A 740 4.08 -39.05 4.23
CA SER A 740 4.22 -39.28 2.80
C SER A 740 3.29 -40.38 2.26
N THR A 741 2.13 -39.99 1.72
CA THR A 741 1.57 -40.70 0.57
C THR A 741 1.57 -39.76 -0.63
N GLN A 742 2.43 -40.07 -1.61
CA GLN A 742 2.39 -39.42 -2.91
C GLN A 742 1.04 -39.74 -3.56
N VAL A 743 0.40 -38.73 -4.16
CA VAL A 743 -0.78 -38.95 -5.01
C VAL A 743 -0.31 -39.55 -6.33
N THR A 744 -0.83 -40.72 -6.73
CA THR A 744 -0.47 -41.35 -8.01
C THR A 744 -1.39 -40.87 -9.13
N THR A 745 -0.95 -41.02 -10.38
CA THR A 745 -1.80 -40.75 -11.56
C THR A 745 -3.07 -41.60 -11.55
N GLU A 746 -3.01 -42.82 -11.00
CA GLU A 746 -4.16 -43.71 -10.91
C GLU A 746 -5.17 -43.24 -9.84
N ASP A 747 -4.70 -42.66 -8.73
CA ASP A 747 -5.58 -42.03 -7.73
C ASP A 747 -6.38 -40.88 -8.35
N VAL A 748 -5.73 -40.03 -9.14
CA VAL A 748 -6.39 -38.93 -9.85
C VAL A 748 -7.42 -39.45 -10.85
N ARG A 749 -7.07 -40.47 -11.66
CA ARG A 749 -8.01 -41.08 -12.61
C ARG A 749 -9.23 -41.67 -11.93
N ARG A 750 -9.02 -42.43 -10.85
CA ARG A 750 -10.10 -43.05 -10.08
C ARG A 750 -11.04 -41.99 -9.52
N VAL A 751 -10.51 -40.99 -8.82
CA VAL A 751 -11.32 -39.91 -8.24
C VAL A 751 -12.03 -39.11 -9.32
N ARG A 752 -11.38 -38.83 -10.46
CA ARG A 752 -11.98 -38.15 -11.61
C ARG A 752 -13.16 -38.94 -12.20
N ALA A 753 -13.09 -40.27 -12.21
CA ALA A 753 -14.17 -41.15 -12.68
C ALA A 753 -15.32 -41.33 -11.68
N GLU A 754 -15.06 -41.20 -10.38
CA GLU A 754 -16.03 -41.38 -9.28
C GLU A 754 -16.85 -40.12 -8.94
N SER A 755 -16.46 -38.94 -9.44
CA SER A 755 -17.06 -37.64 -9.09
C SER A 755 -17.80 -36.98 -10.27
N SER A 756 -18.98 -36.42 -10.00
CA SER A 756 -19.78 -35.60 -10.94
C SER A 756 -19.39 -34.11 -10.83
N SER A 757 -19.30 -33.40 -11.95
CA SER A 757 -18.85 -31.99 -12.01
C SER A 757 -19.73 -31.02 -11.20
N GLY A 758 -19.11 -30.25 -10.30
CA GLY A 758 -19.74 -29.11 -9.59
C GLY A 758 -18.91 -28.67 -8.37
N ALA A 759 -18.82 -27.37 -8.09
CA ALA A 759 -18.11 -26.84 -6.92
C ALA A 759 -18.75 -27.33 -5.62
N ILE A 760 -17.94 -27.63 -4.61
CA ILE A 760 -18.41 -28.11 -3.30
C ILE A 760 -18.84 -26.90 -2.44
N HIS A 761 -20.14 -26.78 -2.12
CA HIS A 761 -20.69 -25.70 -1.28
C HIS A 761 -20.69 -26.05 0.22
N ASN A 762 -20.08 -25.20 1.06
CA ASN A 762 -20.05 -25.38 2.52
C ASN A 762 -20.99 -24.41 3.27
N THR A 763 -22.24 -24.79 3.55
CA THR A 763 -23.26 -23.90 4.14
C THR A 763 -23.46 -24.10 5.65
N GLN A 764 -23.03 -23.14 6.48
CA GLN A 764 -23.56 -22.90 7.83
C GLN A 764 -24.13 -21.47 7.90
N SER A 765 -25.43 -21.34 8.22
CA SER A 765 -26.28 -20.16 8.02
C SER A 765 -26.45 -19.25 9.25
N LEU A 766 -26.68 -17.94 9.04
CA LEU A 766 -27.44 -17.07 9.96
C LEU A 766 -28.51 -16.28 9.18
N LYS A 767 -29.72 -16.16 9.75
CA LYS A 767 -30.93 -15.55 9.18
C LYS A 767 -31.06 -14.06 9.56
N SER A 768 -31.53 -13.21 8.64
CA SER A 768 -31.96 -11.82 8.90
C SER A 768 -33.50 -11.67 8.90
N SER A 769 -34.07 -10.76 9.70
CA SER A 769 -35.51 -10.43 9.78
C SER A 769 -35.85 -9.01 9.23
N GLU A 770 -37.13 -8.77 8.96
CA GLU A 770 -37.70 -7.76 8.04
C GLU A 770 -37.60 -6.25 8.42
N ASP A 771 -37.13 -5.88 9.62
CA ASP A 771 -37.17 -4.46 10.08
C ASP A 771 -35.80 -3.73 10.08
N GLY A 772 -34.77 -4.34 9.49
CA GLY A 772 -33.40 -3.79 9.45
C GLY A 772 -32.64 -3.86 10.79
N TRP A 773 -33.25 -4.42 11.84
CA TRP A 773 -32.58 -4.73 13.10
C TRP A 773 -31.96 -6.12 13.05
N THR A 774 -30.70 -6.21 13.44
CA THR A 774 -29.98 -7.48 13.63
C THR A 774 -29.78 -7.71 15.12
N SER A 775 -30.12 -8.92 15.60
CA SER A 775 -29.81 -9.30 16.97
C SER A 775 -28.31 -9.59 17.08
N LEU A 776 -27.63 -8.95 18.03
CA LEU A 776 -26.24 -9.27 18.35
C LEU A 776 -26.15 -10.46 19.31
N PHE A 777 -27.23 -10.77 20.03
CA PHE A 777 -27.31 -11.89 20.95
C PHE A 777 -28.60 -12.67 20.67
N ASP A 778 -28.50 -13.98 20.47
CA ASP A 778 -29.62 -14.83 20.10
C ASP A 778 -30.45 -15.32 21.31
N GLY A 779 -30.00 -15.02 22.52
CA GLY A 779 -30.61 -15.43 23.79
C GLY A 779 -30.12 -16.76 24.33
N ASN A 780 -29.29 -17.52 23.59
CA ASN A 780 -28.94 -18.90 23.91
C ASN A 780 -27.43 -19.15 23.89
N THR A 781 -26.69 -18.56 22.95
CA THR A 781 -25.24 -18.76 22.78
C THR A 781 -24.50 -17.43 22.78
N LEU A 782 -23.17 -17.50 22.94
CA LEU A 782 -22.29 -16.35 22.75
C LEU A 782 -21.72 -16.32 21.32
N ASP A 783 -22.39 -16.95 20.36
CA ASP A 783 -21.92 -16.94 18.97
C ASP A 783 -21.91 -15.51 18.43
N GLY A 784 -20.82 -15.12 17.75
CA GLY A 784 -20.60 -13.74 17.33
C GLY A 784 -19.90 -12.87 18.39
N TRP A 785 -19.51 -13.44 19.53
CA TRP A 785 -18.76 -12.77 20.59
C TRP A 785 -17.49 -13.52 20.99
N THR A 786 -16.39 -12.77 21.12
CA THR A 786 -15.10 -13.27 21.59
C THR A 786 -14.67 -12.52 22.84
N GLN A 787 -14.30 -13.25 23.89
CA GLN A 787 -13.71 -12.64 25.09
C GLN A 787 -12.24 -12.25 24.84
N ILE A 788 -11.89 -11.02 25.21
CA ILE A 788 -10.55 -10.45 25.05
C ILE A 788 -10.07 -9.75 26.33
N ASN A 789 -8.75 -9.67 26.48
CA ASN A 789 -7.98 -9.17 27.62
C ASN A 789 -8.12 -9.94 28.93
N GLY A 790 -9.04 -9.57 29.82
CA GLY A 790 -9.14 -10.16 31.15
C GLY A 790 -9.83 -11.53 31.19
N SER A 791 -9.85 -12.13 32.37
CA SER A 791 -10.33 -13.49 32.65
C SER A 791 -11.66 -13.55 33.41
N ALA A 792 -12.44 -12.46 33.43
CA ALA A 792 -13.81 -12.49 33.94
C ALA A 792 -14.64 -13.56 33.21
N THR A 793 -15.68 -14.10 33.86
CA THR A 793 -16.52 -15.12 33.23
C THR A 793 -17.72 -14.48 32.55
N TYR A 794 -18.03 -14.93 31.34
CA TYR A 794 -19.27 -14.64 30.62
C TYR A 794 -20.06 -15.92 30.41
N GLU A 795 -21.32 -15.94 30.85
CA GLU A 795 -22.23 -17.08 30.65
C GLU A 795 -23.59 -16.61 30.15
N VAL A 796 -24.29 -17.46 29.40
CA VAL A 796 -25.70 -17.24 29.08
C VAL A 796 -26.56 -17.87 30.18
N ARG A 797 -27.37 -17.03 30.85
CA ARG A 797 -28.29 -17.47 31.90
C ARG A 797 -29.63 -16.77 31.75
N ASP A 798 -30.70 -17.55 31.67
CA ASP A 798 -32.08 -17.06 31.55
C ASP A 798 -32.30 -16.05 30.41
N GLY A 799 -31.70 -16.29 29.24
CA GLY A 799 -31.81 -15.39 28.09
C GLY A 799 -31.03 -14.08 28.25
N THR A 800 -30.02 -14.04 29.12
CA THR A 800 -29.16 -12.88 29.38
C THR A 800 -27.69 -13.27 29.34
N ILE A 801 -26.83 -12.37 28.87
CA ILE A 801 -25.38 -12.49 29.05
C ILE A 801 -25.06 -12.03 30.46
N VAL A 802 -24.39 -12.85 31.26
CA VAL A 802 -23.99 -12.55 32.64
C VAL A 802 -22.46 -12.48 32.71
N GLY A 803 -21.94 -11.29 32.97
CA GLY A 803 -20.53 -11.05 33.26
C GLY A 803 -20.28 -11.05 34.77
N ARG A 804 -19.25 -11.76 35.24
CA ARG A 804 -18.92 -11.84 36.68
C ARG A 804 -17.46 -11.47 36.94
N THR A 805 -17.24 -10.58 37.91
CA THR A 805 -15.90 -10.16 38.34
C THR A 805 -15.11 -11.32 38.95
N VAL A 806 -13.84 -11.43 38.58
CA VAL A 806 -12.86 -12.36 39.18
C VAL A 806 -11.67 -11.56 39.72
N HIS A 807 -11.03 -12.04 40.79
CA HIS A 807 -9.86 -11.38 41.37
C HIS A 807 -8.66 -11.41 40.41
N ASN A 808 -7.81 -10.38 40.49
CA ASN A 808 -6.53 -10.30 39.79
C ASN A 808 -6.64 -10.42 38.26
N SER A 809 -7.79 -10.06 37.71
CA SER A 809 -7.99 -9.90 36.26
C SER A 809 -7.91 -8.42 35.89
N PRO A 810 -7.26 -8.06 34.76
CA PRO A 810 -7.47 -6.75 34.14
C PRO A 810 -8.92 -6.65 33.63
N ASN A 811 -9.28 -5.49 33.06
CA ASN A 811 -10.57 -5.31 32.38
C ASN A 811 -10.78 -6.42 31.35
N SER A 812 -11.94 -7.09 31.43
CA SER A 812 -12.33 -8.14 30.50
C SER A 812 -13.41 -7.61 29.58
N PHE A 813 -13.35 -7.94 28.30
CA PHE A 813 -14.33 -7.48 27.33
C PHE A 813 -14.88 -8.65 26.55
N LEU A 814 -16.20 -8.77 26.46
CA LEU A 814 -16.84 -9.67 25.51
C LEU A 814 -17.16 -8.85 24.26
N ALA A 815 -16.35 -9.01 23.21
CA ALA A 815 -16.37 -8.17 22.00
C ALA A 815 -17.09 -8.86 20.85
N THR A 816 -17.76 -8.08 20.00
CA THR A 816 -18.34 -8.60 18.76
C THR A 816 -17.24 -9.05 17.78
N ASP A 817 -17.47 -10.14 17.05
CA ASP A 817 -16.55 -10.65 16.02
C ASP A 817 -16.53 -9.77 14.75
N ARG A 818 -17.34 -8.71 14.73
CA ARG A 818 -17.46 -7.73 13.64
C ARG A 818 -17.21 -6.33 14.16
N MET A 819 -16.76 -5.45 13.29
CA MET A 819 -16.66 -4.02 13.55
C MET A 819 -17.92 -3.28 13.04
N TYR A 820 -18.22 -2.13 13.64
CA TYR A 820 -19.37 -1.30 13.32
C TYR A 820 -18.95 0.17 13.21
N GLY A 821 -19.27 0.79 12.08
CA GLY A 821 -19.13 2.22 11.83
C GLY A 821 -20.34 3.03 12.30
N ASP A 822 -21.26 3.33 11.38
CA ASP A 822 -22.52 4.02 11.66
C ASP A 822 -23.61 3.05 12.10
N PHE A 823 -24.19 3.30 13.28
CA PHE A 823 -25.20 2.42 13.85
C PHE A 823 -26.11 3.08 14.88
N ILE A 824 -27.23 2.41 15.09
CA ILE A 824 -28.08 2.54 16.28
C ILE A 824 -28.01 1.22 17.04
N LEU A 825 -27.47 1.25 18.26
CA LEU A 825 -27.37 0.11 19.17
C LEU A 825 -28.38 0.29 20.29
N GLU A 826 -29.18 -0.73 20.55
CA GLU A 826 -30.04 -0.81 21.72
C GLU A 826 -29.76 -2.07 22.53
N LEU A 827 -29.75 -1.92 23.85
CA LEU A 827 -29.60 -3.02 24.79
C LEU A 827 -30.19 -2.66 26.16
N GLU A 828 -30.48 -3.69 26.95
CA GLU A 828 -30.82 -3.53 28.36
C GLU A 828 -29.71 -4.11 29.23
N PHE A 829 -29.40 -3.44 30.34
CA PHE A 829 -28.42 -3.90 31.33
C PHE A 829 -28.94 -3.81 32.76
N LYS A 830 -28.39 -4.66 33.64
CA LYS A 830 -28.61 -4.63 35.09
C LYS A 830 -27.30 -4.95 35.80
N VAL A 831 -26.87 -4.09 36.72
CA VAL A 831 -25.56 -4.16 37.36
C VAL A 831 -25.68 -4.14 38.89
N ASP A 832 -24.81 -4.90 39.58
CA ASP A 832 -24.72 -4.88 41.03
C ASP A 832 -24.20 -3.51 41.56
N PRO A 833 -24.60 -3.07 42.76
CA PRO A 833 -24.29 -1.71 43.26
C PRO A 833 -22.81 -1.35 43.40
N SER A 834 -21.94 -2.34 43.56
CA SER A 834 -20.50 -2.14 43.74
C SER A 834 -19.68 -2.33 42.47
N MET A 835 -20.32 -2.53 41.31
CA MET A 835 -19.66 -2.92 40.06
C MET A 835 -19.68 -1.80 39.01
N ASN A 836 -18.51 -1.36 38.56
CA ASN A 836 -18.37 -0.51 37.37
C ASN A 836 -18.32 -1.38 36.10
N SER A 837 -18.85 -0.85 35.00
CA SER A 837 -18.85 -1.49 33.69
C SER A 837 -18.99 -0.43 32.59
N GLY A 838 -19.11 -0.87 31.34
CA GLY A 838 -19.35 -0.01 30.19
C GLY A 838 -19.61 -0.80 28.93
N ILE A 839 -20.10 -0.10 27.91
CA ILE A 839 -20.29 -0.61 26.56
C ILE A 839 -19.27 0.09 25.66
N GLN A 840 -18.31 -0.66 25.17
CA GLN A 840 -17.37 -0.17 24.17
C GLN A 840 -18.08 0.02 22.84
N ILE A 841 -17.81 1.13 22.17
CA ILE A 841 -18.33 1.47 20.84
C ILE A 841 -17.20 2.02 19.99
N ARG A 842 -17.08 1.53 18.74
CA ARG A 842 -15.97 1.88 17.84
C ARG A 842 -14.60 1.75 18.52
N SER A 843 -14.48 0.79 19.42
CA SER A 843 -13.23 0.50 20.12
C SER A 843 -12.41 -0.46 19.29
N THR A 844 -11.11 -0.51 19.55
CA THR A 844 -10.20 -1.39 18.83
C THR A 844 -9.43 -2.24 19.84
N SER A 845 -9.04 -3.43 19.39
CA SER A 845 -8.26 -4.38 20.17
C SER A 845 -7.30 -5.08 19.23
N ASP A 846 -6.35 -4.32 18.74
CA ASP A 846 -5.32 -4.81 17.84
C ASP A 846 -4.15 -5.38 18.67
N PRO A 847 -3.79 -6.66 18.54
CA PRO A 847 -2.61 -7.24 19.21
C PRO A 847 -1.34 -6.41 19.04
N GLU A 848 -1.21 -5.69 17.92
CA GLU A 848 -0.07 -4.83 17.58
C GLU A 848 -0.15 -3.43 18.23
N ILE A 849 -1.33 -3.00 18.71
CA ILE A 849 -1.55 -1.70 19.36
C ILE A 849 -1.89 -1.90 20.84
N MET A 850 -1.07 -1.33 21.73
CA MET A 850 -1.21 -1.52 23.18
C MET A 850 -1.27 -3.00 23.62
N ARG A 851 -0.60 -3.89 22.87
CA ARG A 851 -0.56 -5.35 23.12
C ARG A 851 -1.95 -5.98 23.15
N GLY A 852 -2.83 -5.58 22.23
CA GLY A 852 -4.20 -6.09 22.18
C GLY A 852 -5.10 -5.56 23.28
N ARG A 853 -4.70 -4.52 24.03
CA ARG A 853 -5.59 -3.88 25.01
C ARG A 853 -6.74 -3.20 24.28
N VAL A 854 -7.97 -3.53 24.66
CA VAL A 854 -9.16 -2.81 24.20
C VAL A 854 -9.04 -1.33 24.57
N HIS A 855 -9.15 -0.47 23.57
CA HIS A 855 -9.13 0.98 23.74
C HIS A 855 -10.06 1.67 22.74
N GLY A 856 -10.68 2.78 23.15
CA GLY A 856 -11.68 3.49 22.37
C GLY A 856 -12.85 3.99 23.22
N TYR A 857 -13.93 4.41 22.57
CA TYR A 857 -15.04 5.03 23.27
C TYR A 857 -15.84 4.00 24.09
N GLN A 858 -16.15 4.36 25.32
CA GLN A 858 -16.91 3.59 26.28
C GLN A 858 -18.09 4.41 26.75
N VAL A 859 -19.30 3.87 26.58
CA VAL A 859 -20.50 4.37 27.26
C VAL A 859 -20.49 3.80 28.68
N GLU A 860 -20.31 4.67 29.67
CA GLU A 860 -20.08 4.28 31.05
C GLU A 860 -21.32 3.66 31.72
N ILE A 861 -21.11 2.66 32.58
CA ILE A 861 -22.07 2.17 33.58
C ILE A 861 -21.48 2.36 34.98
N ASP A 862 -22.03 3.33 35.71
CA ASP A 862 -21.53 3.79 36.99
C ASP A 862 -22.66 3.85 38.04
N PRO A 863 -22.78 2.81 38.90
CA PRO A 863 -23.78 2.76 39.97
C PRO A 863 -23.40 3.56 41.21
N SER A 864 -22.22 4.20 41.24
CA SER A 864 -21.79 5.00 42.40
C SER A 864 -22.54 6.32 42.50
N ASP A 865 -22.34 7.03 43.63
CA ASP A 865 -22.90 8.38 43.84
C ASP A 865 -22.42 9.42 42.81
N ARG A 866 -21.37 9.12 42.04
CA ARG A 866 -20.91 9.95 40.89
C ARG A 866 -21.96 9.96 39.77
N ALA A 867 -22.67 8.84 39.59
CA ALA A 867 -23.81 8.69 38.69
C ALA A 867 -23.54 9.13 37.23
N TRP A 868 -22.41 8.70 36.64
CA TRP A 868 -22.05 9.04 35.25
C TRP A 868 -22.48 8.00 34.22
N THR A 869 -23.43 7.13 34.56
CA THR A 869 -23.99 6.14 33.62
C THR A 869 -24.56 6.83 32.37
N GLY A 870 -24.05 6.45 31.19
CA GLY A 870 -24.39 7.07 29.90
C GLY A 870 -23.45 8.18 29.44
N GLY A 871 -22.48 8.60 30.29
CA GLY A 871 -21.35 9.43 29.87
C GLY A 871 -20.39 8.70 28.93
N LEU A 872 -19.48 9.43 28.30
CA LEU A 872 -18.49 8.88 27.37
C LEU A 872 -17.07 9.00 27.91
N TYR A 873 -16.43 7.85 28.09
CA TYR A 873 -15.04 7.68 28.51
C TYR A 873 -14.24 7.06 27.37
N ASP A 874 -12.98 7.45 27.19
CA ASP A 874 -12.12 6.92 26.14
C ASP A 874 -11.11 5.93 26.75
N GLU A 875 -11.56 4.68 26.88
CA GLU A 875 -10.86 3.59 27.55
C GLU A 875 -9.47 3.37 26.96
N GLY A 876 -8.48 3.21 27.83
CA GLY A 876 -7.09 2.96 27.43
C GLY A 876 -6.44 4.09 26.64
N ARG A 877 -7.08 5.27 26.50
CA ARG A 877 -6.67 6.32 25.57
C ARG A 877 -6.75 7.74 26.15
N ARG A 878 -7.82 8.52 25.94
CA ARG A 878 -7.92 9.93 26.36
C ARG A 878 -8.60 10.17 27.73
N GLY A 879 -9.24 9.16 28.32
CA GLY A 879 -10.01 9.33 29.55
C GLY A 879 -11.38 9.99 29.31
N TRP A 880 -11.91 10.76 30.27
CA TRP A 880 -13.27 11.34 30.17
C TRP A 880 -13.40 12.34 29.01
N LEU A 881 -14.25 12.01 28.03
CA LEU A 881 -14.61 12.91 26.94
C LEU A 881 -15.90 13.68 27.25
N PHE A 882 -16.86 13.02 27.89
CA PHE A 882 -18.12 13.61 28.29
C PHE A 882 -18.59 13.03 29.64
N ASP A 883 -18.43 13.80 30.72
CA ASP A 883 -18.99 13.47 32.02
C ASP A 883 -20.36 14.14 32.25
N LEU A 884 -21.12 13.64 33.23
CA LEU A 884 -22.50 14.08 33.46
C LEU A 884 -22.64 15.20 34.51
N ARG A 885 -21.56 15.93 34.85
CA ARG A 885 -21.62 17.03 35.85
C ARG A 885 -22.60 18.14 35.46
N GLY A 886 -22.83 18.33 34.16
CA GLY A 886 -23.76 19.33 33.61
C GLY A 886 -25.18 18.83 33.34
N THR A 887 -25.49 17.54 33.60
CA THR A 887 -26.74 16.91 33.15
C THR A 887 -27.46 16.16 34.28
N PRO A 888 -28.05 16.87 35.27
CA PRO A 888 -28.69 16.23 36.43
C PRO A 888 -29.87 15.31 36.08
N ALA A 889 -30.54 15.54 34.95
CA ALA A 889 -31.61 14.67 34.46
C ALA A 889 -31.06 13.29 34.06
N ALA A 890 -29.91 13.25 33.39
CA ALA A 890 -29.24 12.02 33.01
C ALA A 890 -28.65 11.28 34.24
N GLN A 891 -28.06 12.02 35.20
CA GLN A 891 -27.56 11.42 36.45
C GLN A 891 -28.68 10.72 37.26
N LYS A 892 -29.92 11.23 37.19
CA LYS A 892 -31.10 10.63 37.85
C LYS A 892 -31.78 9.54 37.02
N ALA A 893 -31.36 9.32 35.78
CA ALA A 893 -32.02 8.38 34.88
C ALA A 893 -31.66 6.93 35.20
N PHE A 894 -30.48 6.67 35.79
CA PHE A 894 -30.06 5.33 36.20
C PHE A 894 -30.92 4.78 37.35
N LYS A 895 -31.33 3.52 37.23
CA LYS A 895 -32.13 2.81 38.24
C LYS A 895 -31.31 1.66 38.84
N GLN A 896 -30.87 1.85 40.08
CA GLN A 896 -30.09 0.86 40.80
C GLN A 896 -30.87 -0.46 40.97
N ASN A 897 -30.21 -1.59 40.72
CA ASN A 897 -30.77 -2.95 40.84
C ASN A 897 -32.00 -3.24 39.95
N GLU A 898 -32.25 -2.40 38.95
CA GLU A 898 -33.29 -2.60 37.94
C GLU A 898 -32.67 -2.77 36.54
N TRP A 899 -33.48 -3.19 35.57
CA TRP A 899 -33.09 -3.16 34.18
C TRP A 899 -33.13 -1.72 33.66
N ASN A 900 -32.04 -1.32 33.01
CA ASN A 900 -31.87 -0.02 32.40
C ASN A 900 -31.71 -0.20 30.89
N HIS A 901 -32.31 0.69 30.11
CA HIS A 901 -32.22 0.67 28.64
C HIS A 901 -31.21 1.70 28.16
N PHE A 902 -30.28 1.25 27.32
CA PHE A 902 -29.43 2.12 26.52
C PHE A 902 -29.92 2.16 25.08
N ARG A 903 -29.92 3.37 24.53
CA ARG A 903 -29.88 3.63 23.08
C ARG A 903 -28.61 4.42 22.79
N ILE A 904 -27.79 3.93 21.89
CA ILE A 904 -26.53 4.54 21.50
C ILE A 904 -26.57 4.75 19.98
N GLU A 905 -26.34 5.97 19.55
CA GLU A 905 -26.31 6.34 18.14
C GLU A 905 -24.94 6.87 17.80
N ALA A 906 -24.33 6.29 16.76
CA ALA A 906 -23.07 6.76 16.21
C ALA A 906 -23.28 6.98 14.71
N HIS A 907 -23.23 8.23 14.27
CA HIS A 907 -23.49 8.65 12.88
C HIS A 907 -22.40 9.64 12.43
N GLY A 908 -21.57 9.25 11.48
CA GLY A 908 -20.33 9.97 11.16
C GLY A 908 -19.52 10.18 12.44
N SER A 909 -19.13 11.42 12.74
CA SER A 909 -18.41 11.76 13.99
C SER A 909 -19.33 12.06 15.18
N HIS A 910 -20.65 11.97 15.02
CA HIS A 910 -21.63 12.32 16.06
C HIS A 910 -21.99 11.09 16.91
N ILE A 911 -21.71 11.17 18.21
CA ILE A 911 -22.03 10.12 19.20
C ILE A 911 -23.07 10.66 20.18
N ARG A 912 -24.19 9.94 20.31
CA ARG A 912 -25.25 10.25 21.27
C ARG A 912 -25.66 9.03 22.07
N THR A 913 -25.98 9.24 23.34
CA THR A 913 -26.44 8.17 24.24
C THR A 913 -27.69 8.59 24.99
N TRP A 914 -28.61 7.65 25.17
CA TRP A 914 -29.80 7.81 26.01
C TRP A 914 -29.85 6.69 27.04
N LEU A 915 -30.11 7.07 28.28
CA LEU A 915 -30.36 6.15 29.39
C LEU A 915 -31.83 6.26 29.80
N ASN A 916 -32.58 5.16 29.70
CA ASN A 916 -34.01 5.11 30.02
C ASN A 916 -34.83 6.23 29.33
N GLY A 917 -34.46 6.55 28.08
CA GLY A 917 -35.09 7.61 27.28
C GLY A 917 -34.62 9.04 27.56
N VAL A 918 -33.70 9.24 28.51
CA VAL A 918 -33.10 10.55 28.82
C VAL A 918 -31.75 10.68 28.13
N LEU A 919 -31.57 11.73 27.32
CA LEU A 919 -30.29 12.04 26.66
C LEU A 919 -29.19 12.24 27.72
N ALA A 920 -28.09 11.50 27.60
CA ALA A 920 -26.96 11.53 28.52
C ALA A 920 -25.73 12.20 27.87
N THR A 921 -25.30 11.71 26.70
CA THR A 921 -24.18 12.28 25.92
C THR A 921 -24.66 12.76 24.56
N ASP A 922 -24.14 13.91 24.12
CA ASP A 922 -24.29 14.43 22.76
C ASP A 922 -22.99 15.16 22.39
N MET A 923 -22.16 14.53 21.54
CA MET A 923 -20.84 15.05 21.22
C MET A 923 -20.34 14.67 19.82
N ILE A 924 -19.42 15.46 19.30
CA ILE A 924 -18.71 15.18 18.04
C ILE A 924 -17.27 14.77 18.38
N ASP A 925 -16.84 13.59 17.92
CA ASP A 925 -15.46 13.12 18.03
C ASP A 925 -15.06 12.35 16.76
N THR A 926 -13.87 12.66 16.24
CA THR A 926 -13.41 12.18 14.92
C THR A 926 -12.29 11.15 15.00
N MET A 927 -11.96 10.65 16.20
CA MET A 927 -10.74 9.87 16.39
C MET A 927 -10.83 8.44 15.85
N THR A 928 -12.01 7.83 15.93
CA THR A 928 -12.28 6.48 15.46
C THR A 928 -13.73 6.44 14.94
N ASP A 929 -13.90 6.02 13.70
CA ASP A 929 -15.16 6.00 12.97
C ASP A 929 -15.77 4.59 12.88
N GLU A 930 -14.96 3.54 13.05
CA GLU A 930 -15.37 2.14 13.09
C GLU A 930 -14.60 1.34 14.16
N GLY A 931 -15.23 0.32 14.74
CA GLY A 931 -14.56 -0.63 15.63
C GLY A 931 -15.53 -1.62 16.27
N ILE A 932 -15.02 -2.47 17.17
CA ILE A 932 -15.83 -3.46 17.88
C ILE A 932 -16.82 -2.79 18.85
N ILE A 933 -17.92 -3.51 19.10
CA ILE A 933 -18.77 -3.29 20.28
C ILE A 933 -18.36 -4.31 21.34
N ALA A 934 -18.16 -3.89 22.59
CA ALA A 934 -17.79 -4.84 23.64
C ALA A 934 -18.44 -4.57 24.99
N LEU A 935 -18.78 -5.65 25.69
CA LEU A 935 -19.36 -5.61 27.04
C LEU A 935 -18.25 -5.74 28.07
N GLN A 936 -18.09 -4.76 28.95
CA GLN A 936 -17.00 -4.74 29.92
C GLN A 936 -17.39 -5.43 31.24
N VAL A 937 -16.48 -6.24 31.78
CA VAL A 937 -16.39 -6.54 33.21
C VAL A 937 -15.12 -5.89 33.74
N HIS A 938 -15.28 -4.87 34.59
CA HIS A 938 -14.16 -4.12 35.13
C HIS A 938 -13.30 -4.99 36.06
N GLY A 939 -11.97 -4.84 35.96
CA GLY A 939 -11.03 -5.54 36.82
C GLY A 939 -11.19 -5.14 38.28
N ILE A 940 -11.05 -6.09 39.19
CA ILE A 940 -11.13 -5.86 40.64
C ILE A 940 -9.84 -6.29 41.34
N SER A 941 -9.44 -5.52 42.35
CA SER A 941 -8.29 -5.82 43.20
C SER A 941 -8.60 -6.94 44.21
N SER A 942 -7.57 -7.47 44.88
CA SER A 942 -7.71 -8.59 45.83
C SER A 942 -8.56 -8.27 47.07
N ASP A 943 -8.73 -6.99 47.39
CA ASP A 943 -9.50 -6.45 48.52
C ASP A 943 -10.95 -6.09 48.18
N ALA A 944 -11.33 -6.15 46.90
CA ALA A 944 -12.69 -5.93 46.42
C ALA A 944 -13.50 -7.24 46.35
N THR A 945 -14.83 -7.16 46.48
CA THR A 945 -15.71 -8.34 46.45
C THR A 945 -15.76 -8.97 45.06
N ALA A 946 -15.18 -10.17 44.89
CA ALA A 946 -15.39 -10.96 43.67
C ALA A 946 -16.79 -11.57 43.62
N GLY A 947 -17.20 -11.94 42.41
CA GLY A 947 -18.50 -12.56 42.17
C GLY A 947 -19.66 -11.60 41.90
N THR A 948 -19.45 -10.28 41.94
CA THR A 948 -20.45 -9.29 41.51
C THR A 948 -20.77 -9.44 40.02
N GLU A 949 -22.03 -9.22 39.68
CA GLU A 949 -22.56 -9.47 38.34
C GLU A 949 -23.02 -8.20 37.63
N ILE A 950 -22.85 -8.21 36.30
CA ILE A 950 -23.60 -7.39 35.37
C ILE A 950 -24.28 -8.31 34.35
N ARG A 951 -25.48 -7.93 33.92
CA ARG A 951 -26.29 -8.69 32.99
C ARG A 951 -26.73 -7.83 31.82
N TRP A 952 -26.72 -8.37 30.62
CA TRP A 952 -27.17 -7.71 29.39
C TRP A 952 -28.19 -8.58 28.64
N ARG A 953 -29.17 -7.94 27.98
CA ARG A 953 -30.14 -8.61 27.11
C ARG A 953 -30.69 -7.66 26.05
N ASN A 954 -31.46 -8.21 25.10
CA ASN A 954 -32.09 -7.46 24.02
C ASN A 954 -31.08 -6.62 23.20
N LEU A 955 -29.87 -7.16 22.99
CA LEU A 955 -28.81 -6.50 22.22
C LEU A 955 -29.16 -6.58 20.73
N ARG A 956 -29.54 -5.45 20.16
CA ARG A 956 -29.88 -5.35 18.74
C ARG A 956 -29.24 -4.10 18.14
N ILE A 957 -28.85 -4.22 16.88
CA ILE A 957 -28.19 -3.16 16.14
C ILE A 957 -28.89 -2.93 14.81
N LYS A 958 -28.96 -1.67 14.41
CA LYS A 958 -29.30 -1.25 13.06
C LYS A 958 -28.08 -0.49 12.53
N SER A 959 -27.30 -1.13 11.68
CA SER A 959 -26.15 -0.53 11.01
C SER A 959 -26.50 -0.18 9.57
N GLU A 960 -25.98 0.94 9.07
CA GLU A 960 -25.97 1.21 7.64
C GLU A 960 -24.90 0.31 7.00
N LYS A 961 -25.22 -0.29 5.85
CA LYS A 961 -24.37 -1.29 5.18
C LYS A 961 -23.20 -0.66 4.45
#